data_AF-A0A534MU15-F1
#
_entry.id   AF-A0A534MU15-F1
#
_cell.length_a   1.000
_cell.length_b   1.000
_cell.length_c   1.000
_cell.angle_alpha   90.00
_cell.angle_beta   90.00
_cell.angle_gamma   90.00
#
_symmetry.space_group_name_H-M   'P 1'
#
loop_
_entity.id
_entity.type
_entity.pdbx_description
1 polymer ?
#
loop_
_entity_poly.entity_id
_entity_poly.type
_entity_poly.pdbx_seq_one_letter_code
_entity_poly.pdbx_strand_id
1 'polypeptide(L)'
;MGTPVVSEEIRAYFAGLLKQVEATYAVARAARTRGFDPELDVEIPLTDDLASRVERLLEHYEVEGVARRIRELAKTHDREELAILVAKEMAVRPATSKEKAVERAVRVGLAILTEGILVAPLEGLAGVKIKRNRDGSSYVDLSYAGPIRSAGGTGQALSVLIADIVRRELGLGRYLPTREEVERFKEEIPLYRQAQHLQYTPSDEEISLIVSHCPVAINGEGTEDAEISGHRDLPRIETNRIRGGACLVIADGMCLKAPKIQKHVKKLRIDGWEFIDEYLAQKESRPEDMKDELGVEPSEVFIQNIVAGRPVLCHPSRPGGLRLRYGRTRATGLAALALHPATMHILDDFIAVGTQIKTERPGKAGAVTPCDRIEGPLVVLDSGDFVEVADAEAAKRLTPRVRVIADLGEILVPFGEFLENNHVLMPGAFSLEWYGALLHAKLGHLPDGWQDVDGPQAVAWSRDLGIPLHPRHNLFFHDFSVEELTRLRELIAAQGRIEDGHLVVPGDEEPREWLVRLGAPYRVQGDDVVVDRHTAALLVALGIEPGPAMRLAPAPASTDPLTFVSELAGFPVKARGPTRIGARMARPEKSAPRKMQPAPHSLFPIGHEGGAQRLLLEAATKETIEVEVGLRICASCGKRWFLPKCSCGGHTVSRNGPTRQRIPLAEVLRTALDRTGESKPADIKAVQGMISRTKTPEPIEKGVLRAKHDVYVFKDGTTRFDMTNLPLTHFTPQEVGISVETARRLGYMRDRGGGPLEREDQTVELRPQDIVVARSCGEYLVRVAGFIDDLLERLYGLGRFYEAKAPEDLLGHLVVTLAPHTSGGVLARIVGFTDANACFAHPYLIAARRRNCDGDEDSVILLLDCLVNFSRAFLPDKRGGLMDAPLVLTTRIDPNEIDKEAHNLDVMPAYPTSLYEAAERFAHPREIEPQIDTVSKRIGSVLQYEGFAYTDETSDVALGPLASAYGEGSMAEKIDKQLELALRIRAVDPNDVVARIVVHHFLPDLIGNLKAFSSQQVRCTKCGEKYRRIPLRGKCLACGGNLTLTVHESSVKKYLEISKRISQQFEVSNYLRQRIDLIEDAITSLFTNDKTQDLKLDDFF
;
A
#
# COMPACT_ATOMS: atom_id res chain seq x y z
N MET A 1 18.46 11.64 -23.02
CA MET A 1 18.26 10.22 -23.36
C MET A 1 17.85 10.12 -24.82
N GLY A 2 18.29 9.08 -25.54
CA GLY A 2 17.68 8.74 -26.83
C GLY A 2 16.23 8.31 -26.61
N THR A 3 15.42 8.29 -27.66
CA THR A 3 14.09 7.67 -27.59
C THR A 3 14.26 6.24 -27.03
N PRO A 4 13.45 5.79 -26.06
CA PRO A 4 13.58 4.44 -25.52
C PRO A 4 13.58 3.41 -26.64
N VAL A 5 14.42 2.38 -26.50
CA VAL A 5 14.55 1.31 -27.47
C VAL A 5 13.29 0.46 -27.42
N VAL A 6 12.43 0.60 -28.43
CA VAL A 6 11.11 -0.04 -28.47
C VAL A 6 10.87 -0.69 -29.83
N SER A 7 10.04 -1.74 -29.83
CA SER A 7 9.50 -2.32 -31.07
C SER A 7 8.63 -1.31 -31.82
N GLU A 8 8.37 -1.58 -33.10
CA GLU A 8 7.47 -0.73 -33.90
C GLU A 8 6.05 -0.70 -33.33
N GLU A 9 5.58 -1.82 -32.77
CA GLU A 9 4.27 -1.93 -32.16
C GLU A 9 4.15 -1.07 -30.89
N ILE A 10 5.12 -1.15 -29.98
CA ILE A 10 5.15 -0.29 -28.78
C ILE A 10 5.33 1.20 -29.15
N ARG A 11 6.10 1.49 -30.21
CA ARG A 11 6.21 2.86 -30.73
C ARG A 11 4.87 3.40 -31.22
N ALA A 12 4.11 2.58 -31.97
CA ALA A 12 2.78 2.94 -32.44
C ALA A 12 1.80 3.12 -31.29
N TYR A 13 1.88 2.27 -30.26
CA TYR A 13 1.10 2.41 -29.02
C TYR A 13 1.33 3.77 -28.35
N PHE A 14 2.58 4.15 -28.07
CA PHE A 14 2.89 5.44 -27.45
C PHE A 14 2.49 6.63 -28.33
N ALA A 15 2.68 6.53 -29.65
CA ALA A 15 2.23 7.57 -30.59
C ALA A 15 0.70 7.73 -30.59
N GLY A 16 -0.04 6.63 -30.48
CA GLY A 16 -1.49 6.62 -30.36
C GLY A 16 -1.98 7.32 -29.08
N LEU A 17 -1.37 7.00 -27.94
CA LEU A 17 -1.67 7.67 -26.67
C LEU A 17 -1.40 9.18 -26.75
N LEU A 18 -0.24 9.58 -27.28
CA LEU A 18 0.13 10.99 -27.39
C LEU A 18 -0.87 11.77 -28.27
N LYS A 19 -1.29 11.20 -29.40
CA LYS A 19 -2.30 11.82 -30.29
C LYS A 19 -3.63 12.05 -29.56
N GLN A 20 -4.06 11.09 -28.73
CA GLN A 20 -5.28 11.24 -27.92
C GLN A 20 -5.12 12.28 -26.81
N VAL A 21 -3.94 12.36 -26.17
CA VAL A 21 -3.62 13.42 -25.20
C VAL A 21 -3.72 14.79 -25.85
N GLU A 22 -3.08 14.99 -26.99
CA GLU A 22 -3.11 16.27 -27.72
C GLU A 22 -4.53 16.69 -28.09
N ALA A 23 -5.35 15.75 -28.58
CA ALA A 23 -6.76 15.99 -28.87
C ALA A 23 -7.56 16.42 -27.62
N THR A 24 -7.33 15.74 -26.49
CA THR A 24 -8.01 16.06 -25.23
C THR A 24 -7.57 17.43 -24.68
N TYR A 25 -6.28 17.76 -24.78
CA TYR A 25 -5.75 19.08 -24.41
C TYR A 25 -6.33 20.19 -25.28
N ALA A 26 -6.56 19.95 -26.58
CA ALA A 26 -7.18 20.94 -27.46
C ALA A 26 -8.60 21.30 -27.00
N VAL A 27 -9.40 20.32 -26.61
CA VAL A 27 -10.75 20.53 -26.04
C VAL A 27 -10.67 21.28 -24.72
N ALA A 28 -9.77 20.87 -23.81
CA ALA A 28 -9.59 21.52 -22.53
C ALA A 28 -9.17 23.00 -22.66
N ARG A 29 -8.24 23.31 -23.56
CA ARG A 29 -7.83 24.69 -23.87
C ARG A 29 -8.98 25.52 -24.44
N ALA A 30 -9.76 24.93 -25.36
CA ALA A 30 -10.96 25.59 -25.89
C ALA A 30 -11.99 25.90 -24.78
N ALA A 31 -12.14 25.02 -23.80
CA ALA A 31 -13.00 25.28 -22.64
C ALA A 31 -12.45 26.41 -21.74
N ARG A 32 -11.17 26.34 -21.37
CA ARG A 32 -10.50 27.34 -20.49
C ARG A 32 -10.55 28.76 -21.05
N THR A 33 -10.36 28.93 -22.35
CA THR A 33 -10.42 30.25 -23.01
C THR A 33 -11.79 30.92 -22.94
N ARG A 34 -12.87 30.19 -22.61
CA ARG A 34 -14.20 30.78 -22.34
C ARG A 34 -14.25 31.61 -21.06
N GLY A 35 -13.22 31.53 -20.21
CA GLY A 35 -13.01 32.42 -19.07
C GLY A 35 -13.88 32.16 -17.85
N PHE A 36 -14.44 30.95 -17.71
CA PHE A 36 -15.17 30.55 -16.50
C PHE A 36 -14.25 30.02 -15.39
N ASP A 37 -13.05 29.60 -15.74
CA ASP A 37 -12.07 29.02 -14.82
C ASP A 37 -11.07 30.06 -14.29
N PRO A 38 -10.37 29.79 -13.16
CA PRO A 38 -9.42 30.73 -12.56
C PRO A 38 -8.35 31.25 -13.53
N GLU A 39 -7.88 30.36 -14.43
CA GLU A 39 -6.89 30.62 -15.47
C GLU A 39 -7.46 30.32 -16.88
N LEU A 40 -6.91 30.99 -17.90
CA LEU A 40 -7.35 30.92 -19.30
C LEU A 40 -6.72 29.77 -20.12
N ASP A 41 -5.75 29.06 -19.53
CA ASP A 41 -5.10 27.89 -20.13
C ASP A 41 -5.13 26.72 -19.14
N VAL A 42 -4.78 25.53 -19.63
CA VAL A 42 -4.65 24.31 -18.84
C VAL A 42 -3.44 24.43 -17.91
N GLU A 43 -3.66 24.17 -16.62
CA GLU A 43 -2.64 24.38 -15.57
C GLU A 43 -1.74 23.15 -15.30
N ILE A 44 -1.97 22.05 -16.02
CA ILE A 44 -1.23 20.79 -15.92
C ILE A 44 -0.30 20.66 -17.13
N PRO A 45 1.00 20.97 -17.00
CA PRO A 45 1.96 20.83 -18.09
C PRO A 45 2.26 19.36 -18.40
N LEU A 46 2.49 19.09 -19.68
CA LEU A 46 2.99 17.80 -20.16
C LEU A 46 4.48 17.65 -19.89
N THR A 47 4.89 16.43 -19.55
CA THR A 47 6.29 16.07 -19.32
C THR A 47 6.58 14.72 -19.95
N ASP A 48 7.68 14.65 -20.71
CA ASP A 48 8.07 13.45 -21.45
C ASP A 48 9.08 12.57 -20.71
N ASP A 49 9.80 13.16 -19.75
CA ASP A 49 10.91 12.53 -19.02
C ASP A 49 11.16 13.22 -17.67
N LEU A 50 12.02 12.60 -16.86
CA LEU A 50 12.46 13.10 -15.55
C LEU A 50 12.97 14.53 -15.63
N ALA A 51 13.76 14.81 -16.65
CA ALA A 51 14.38 16.11 -16.86
C ALA A 51 13.33 17.22 -17.01
N SER A 52 12.32 17.00 -17.87
CA SER A 52 11.19 17.92 -18.04
C SER A 52 10.34 18.03 -16.77
N ARG A 53 10.13 16.92 -16.03
CA ARG A 53 9.42 16.95 -14.75
C ARG A 53 10.12 17.88 -13.75
N VAL A 54 11.43 17.71 -13.55
CA VAL A 54 12.21 18.53 -12.61
C VAL A 54 12.17 20.01 -13.00
N GLU A 55 12.34 20.33 -14.28
CA GLU A 55 12.33 21.71 -14.76
C GLU A 55 10.96 22.38 -14.60
N ARG A 56 9.87 21.69 -14.95
CA ARG A 56 8.50 22.20 -14.81
C ARG A 56 8.05 22.32 -13.35
N LEU A 57 8.40 21.34 -12.53
CA LEU A 57 8.05 21.35 -11.11
C LEU A 57 8.71 22.51 -10.36
N LEU A 58 9.95 22.85 -10.74
CA LEU A 58 10.77 23.87 -10.09
C LEU A 58 10.88 25.18 -10.89
N GLU A 59 9.97 25.45 -11.82
CA GLU A 59 10.06 26.61 -12.73
C GLU A 59 10.23 27.96 -12.00
N HIS A 60 9.71 28.08 -10.76
CA HIS A 60 9.84 29.28 -9.93
C HIS A 60 11.18 29.42 -9.19
N TYR A 61 12.14 28.50 -9.39
CA TYR A 61 13.44 28.46 -8.70
C TYR A 61 14.63 28.72 -9.64
N GLU A 62 14.43 29.42 -10.76
CA GLU A 62 15.51 29.81 -11.69
C GLU A 62 16.29 28.59 -12.24
N VAL A 63 15.56 27.54 -12.62
CA VAL A 63 16.13 26.24 -13.05
C VAL A 63 16.18 26.08 -14.59
N GLU A 64 15.98 27.14 -15.36
CA GLU A 64 15.92 27.07 -16.82
C GLU A 64 17.16 26.36 -17.42
N GLY A 65 16.92 25.38 -18.29
CA GLY A 65 17.96 24.56 -18.91
C GLY A 65 18.53 23.46 -18.03
N VAL A 66 17.98 23.22 -16.83
CA VAL A 66 18.37 22.08 -15.97
C VAL A 66 18.04 20.76 -16.66
N ALA A 67 16.94 20.69 -17.41
CA ALA A 67 16.51 19.48 -18.10
C ALA A 67 17.59 18.99 -19.08
N ARG A 68 18.23 19.90 -19.82
CA ARG A 68 19.32 19.55 -20.73
C ARG A 68 20.49 18.89 -19.99
N ARG A 69 20.90 19.47 -18.85
CA ARG A 69 22.02 18.94 -18.05
C ARG A 69 21.70 17.59 -17.42
N ILE A 70 20.48 17.41 -16.92
CA ILE A 70 19.99 16.11 -16.42
C ILE A 70 20.13 15.06 -17.53
N ARG A 71 19.64 15.33 -18.74
CA ARG A 71 19.71 14.39 -19.88
C ARG A 71 21.12 14.06 -20.33
N GLU A 72 22.07 14.97 -20.16
CA GLU A 72 23.47 14.78 -20.53
C GLU A 72 24.19 13.91 -19.50
N LEU A 73 24.06 14.23 -18.21
CA LEU A 73 24.74 13.52 -17.12
C LEU A 73 24.13 12.15 -16.82
N ALA A 74 22.82 11.96 -17.03
CA ALA A 74 22.12 10.70 -16.82
C ALA A 74 22.60 9.57 -17.75
N LYS A 75 23.36 9.90 -18.82
CA LYS A 75 23.94 8.89 -19.72
C LYS A 75 25.10 8.12 -19.09
N THR A 76 25.78 8.70 -18.11
CA THR A 76 27.04 8.14 -17.56
C THR A 76 27.05 8.03 -16.04
N HIS A 77 26.00 8.48 -15.36
CA HIS A 77 25.93 8.49 -13.89
C HIS A 77 24.61 7.88 -13.41
N ASP A 78 24.64 7.26 -12.24
CA ASP A 78 23.42 6.81 -11.57
C ASP A 78 22.59 8.00 -11.04
N ARG A 79 21.36 7.74 -10.61
CA ARG A 79 20.42 8.79 -10.18
C ARG A 79 20.94 9.61 -9.01
N GLU A 80 21.54 8.95 -8.02
CA GLU A 80 22.05 9.59 -6.82
C GLU A 80 23.26 10.50 -7.15
N GLU A 81 24.15 10.05 -8.03
CA GLU A 81 25.26 10.85 -8.54
C GLU A 81 24.79 12.01 -9.43
N LEU A 82 23.84 11.74 -10.31
CA LEU A 82 23.20 12.73 -11.17
C LEU A 82 22.63 13.87 -10.33
N ALA A 83 21.92 13.55 -9.25
CA ALA A 83 21.36 14.55 -8.34
C ALA A 83 22.45 15.45 -7.73
N ILE A 84 23.56 14.86 -7.28
CA ILE A 84 24.68 15.59 -6.68
C ILE A 84 25.38 16.50 -7.70
N LEU A 85 25.70 15.96 -8.88
CA LEU A 85 26.43 16.70 -9.92
C LEU A 85 25.59 17.85 -10.48
N VAL A 86 24.31 17.60 -10.78
CA VAL A 86 23.41 18.65 -11.28
C VAL A 86 23.19 19.71 -10.19
N ALA A 87 23.01 19.33 -8.92
CA ALA A 87 22.87 20.29 -7.83
C ALA A 87 24.12 21.18 -7.70
N LYS A 88 25.32 20.59 -7.80
CA LYS A 88 26.59 21.35 -7.81
C LYS A 88 26.66 22.34 -8.97
N GLU A 89 26.30 21.94 -10.19
CA GLU A 89 26.24 22.86 -11.33
C GLU A 89 25.19 23.95 -11.16
N MET A 90 24.03 23.62 -10.57
CA MET A 90 22.99 24.61 -10.31
C MET A 90 23.39 25.58 -9.20
N ALA A 91 24.25 25.20 -8.25
CA ALA A 91 24.68 26.10 -7.18
C ALA A 91 25.50 27.30 -7.70
N VAL A 92 26.38 27.08 -8.68
CA VAL A 92 27.30 28.10 -9.19
C VAL A 92 26.68 29.07 -10.20
N ARG A 93 25.46 28.77 -10.68
CA ARG A 93 24.73 29.68 -11.56
C ARG A 93 24.37 30.99 -10.83
N PRO A 94 24.29 32.13 -11.54
CA PRO A 94 23.83 33.38 -10.95
C PRO A 94 22.52 33.18 -10.17
N ALA A 95 22.46 33.77 -8.98
CA ALA A 95 21.30 33.76 -8.10
C ALA A 95 21.26 35.07 -7.32
N THR A 96 20.06 35.47 -6.91
CA THR A 96 19.84 36.71 -6.14
C THR A 96 20.58 36.72 -4.80
N SER A 97 20.82 35.57 -4.18
CA SER A 97 21.63 35.42 -2.98
C SER A 97 22.25 34.03 -2.88
N LYS A 98 23.27 33.87 -2.02
CA LYS A 98 23.82 32.54 -1.70
C LYS A 98 22.76 31.62 -1.08
N GLU A 99 21.81 32.14 -0.30
CA GLU A 99 20.69 31.35 0.24
C GLU A 99 19.83 30.77 -0.87
N LYS A 100 19.49 31.59 -1.88
CA LYS A 100 18.71 31.15 -3.05
C LYS A 100 19.48 30.16 -3.93
N ALA A 101 20.79 30.34 -4.07
CA ALA A 101 21.65 29.38 -4.77
C ALA A 101 21.65 28.00 -4.09
N VAL A 102 21.79 27.96 -2.75
CA VAL A 102 21.72 26.70 -1.98
C VAL A 102 20.32 26.09 -2.08
N GLU A 103 19.27 26.89 -1.87
CA GLU A 103 17.88 26.43 -1.94
C GLU A 103 17.57 25.79 -3.30
N ARG A 104 17.91 26.46 -4.40
CA ARG A 104 17.75 25.94 -5.77
C ARG A 104 18.48 24.61 -5.94
N ALA A 105 19.75 24.55 -5.56
CA ALA A 105 20.56 23.34 -5.75
C ALA A 105 20.02 22.14 -4.97
N VAL A 106 19.66 22.33 -3.70
CA VAL A 106 19.08 21.26 -2.85
C VAL A 106 17.72 20.81 -3.39
N ARG A 107 16.86 21.72 -3.83
CA ARG A 107 15.56 21.38 -4.43
C ARG A 107 15.72 20.60 -5.73
N VAL A 108 16.65 21.00 -6.61
CA VAL A 108 16.93 20.26 -7.85
C VAL A 108 17.45 18.86 -7.57
N GLY A 109 18.40 18.73 -6.63
CA GLY A 109 18.92 17.42 -6.23
C GLY A 109 17.83 16.53 -5.63
N LEU A 110 17.00 17.07 -4.72
CA LEU A 110 15.83 16.37 -4.18
C LEU A 110 14.86 15.95 -5.29
N ALA A 111 14.56 16.83 -6.25
CA ALA A 111 13.63 16.52 -7.34
C ALA A 111 14.14 15.38 -8.23
N ILE A 112 15.44 15.32 -8.52
CA ILE A 112 16.05 14.21 -9.26
C ILE A 112 15.95 12.90 -8.45
N LEU A 113 16.26 12.94 -7.16
CA LEU A 113 16.17 11.78 -6.27
C LEU A 113 14.76 11.24 -6.12
N THR A 114 13.76 12.12 -6.19
CA THR A 114 12.34 11.79 -6.08
C THR A 114 11.63 11.71 -7.44
N GLU A 115 12.39 11.53 -8.52
CA GLU A 115 11.91 11.35 -9.90
C GLU A 115 11.03 12.49 -10.46
N GLY A 116 11.03 13.65 -9.80
CA GLY A 116 10.16 14.79 -10.12
C GLY A 116 8.67 14.53 -9.87
N ILE A 117 8.33 13.51 -9.07
CA ILE A 117 6.94 13.08 -8.82
C ILE A 117 6.48 13.40 -7.41
N LEU A 118 7.37 13.39 -6.41
CA LEU A 118 7.02 13.67 -5.01
C LEU A 118 7.02 15.17 -4.71
N VAL A 119 6.26 15.57 -3.68
CA VAL A 119 6.19 16.99 -3.24
C VAL A 119 7.38 17.43 -2.38
N ALA A 120 8.23 16.51 -1.92
CA ALA A 120 9.34 16.83 -1.04
C ALA A 120 10.25 18.00 -1.53
N PRO A 121 10.57 18.12 -2.84
CA PRO A 121 11.33 19.25 -3.36
C PRO A 121 10.60 20.59 -3.29
N LEU A 122 9.26 20.60 -3.15
CA LEU A 122 8.43 21.78 -3.06
C LEU A 122 8.11 22.14 -1.60
N GLU A 123 7.54 21.19 -0.86
CA GLU A 123 7.02 21.42 0.49
C GLU A 123 7.87 20.82 1.61
N GLY A 124 8.69 19.80 1.31
CA GLY A 124 9.51 19.12 2.30
C GLY A 124 10.69 19.96 2.78
N LEU A 125 11.36 20.67 1.86
CA LEU A 125 12.30 21.74 2.22
C LEU A 125 11.52 23.04 2.43
N ALA A 126 11.36 23.43 3.69
CA ALA A 126 10.62 24.62 4.06
C ALA A 126 11.33 25.90 3.63
N GLY A 127 12.65 25.93 3.74
CA GLY A 127 13.50 27.02 3.29
C GLY A 127 14.97 26.79 3.67
N VAL A 128 15.84 27.68 3.19
CA VAL A 128 17.27 27.67 3.50
C VAL A 128 17.68 29.04 4.01
N LYS A 129 18.45 29.08 5.10
CA LYS A 129 19.05 30.31 5.64
C LYS A 129 20.56 30.15 5.76
N ILE A 130 21.30 31.25 5.65
CA ILE A 130 22.72 31.30 5.99
C ILE A 130 22.86 32.03 7.33
N LYS A 131 23.29 31.28 8.35
CA LYS A 131 23.47 31.78 9.72
C LYS A 131 24.95 31.86 10.08
N ARG A 132 25.27 32.36 11.28
CA ARG A 132 26.65 32.51 11.77
C ARG A 132 26.93 31.70 13.03
N ASN A 133 28.08 31.05 13.03
CA ASN A 133 28.66 30.37 14.18
C ASN A 133 29.10 31.39 15.25
N ARG A 134 29.43 30.92 16.46
CA ARG A 134 29.93 31.80 17.53
C ARG A 134 31.28 32.44 17.18
N ASP A 135 32.07 31.75 16.35
CA ASP A 135 33.34 32.25 15.80
C ASP A 135 33.17 33.22 14.61
N GLY A 136 31.91 33.53 14.24
CA GLY A 136 31.58 34.43 13.13
C GLY A 136 31.55 33.79 11.75
N SER A 137 31.95 32.53 11.59
CA SER A 137 31.91 31.81 10.32
C SER A 137 30.45 31.55 9.87
N SER A 138 30.18 31.67 8.58
CA SER A 138 28.83 31.42 8.03
C SER A 138 28.59 29.93 7.79
N TYR A 139 27.38 29.43 8.04
CA TYR A 139 26.97 28.05 7.74
C TYR A 139 25.57 28.00 7.13
N VAL A 140 25.23 26.86 6.52
CA VAL A 140 23.89 26.61 5.93
C VAL A 140 22.96 25.98 6.96
N ASP A 141 21.74 26.52 7.07
CA ASP A 141 20.64 26.01 7.88
C ASP A 141 19.48 25.59 6.96
N LEU A 142 19.18 24.29 6.95
CA LEU A 142 18.08 23.68 6.19
C LEU A 142 16.87 23.52 7.11
N SER A 143 15.79 24.23 6.81
CA SER A 143 14.52 24.05 7.50
C SER A 143 13.66 23.03 6.76
N TYR A 144 13.33 21.92 7.41
CA TYR A 144 12.46 20.87 6.87
C TYR A 144 11.05 20.92 7.46
N ALA A 145 10.07 20.47 6.68
CA ALA A 145 8.68 20.29 7.10
C ALA A 145 8.25 18.82 6.97
N GLY A 146 7.13 18.46 7.61
CA GLY A 146 6.58 17.09 7.60
C GLY A 146 6.50 16.38 6.23
N PRO A 147 6.16 17.07 5.12
CA PRO A 147 6.14 16.46 3.79
C PRO A 147 7.46 15.85 3.32
N ILE A 148 8.61 16.16 3.97
CA ILE A 148 9.90 15.52 3.68
C ILE A 148 9.87 13.99 3.89
N ARG A 149 8.90 13.48 4.67
CA ARG A 149 8.66 12.03 4.82
C ARG A 149 8.47 11.34 3.47
N SER A 150 7.82 12.01 2.50
CA SER A 150 7.55 11.47 1.17
C SER A 150 8.83 11.17 0.36
N ALA A 151 9.93 11.89 0.58
CA ALA A 151 11.21 11.62 -0.09
C ALA A 151 11.87 10.29 0.33
N GLY A 152 11.39 9.70 1.43
CA GLY A 152 12.04 8.57 2.10
C GLY A 152 13.40 8.92 2.71
N GLY A 153 13.95 7.98 3.47
CA GLY A 153 15.23 8.19 4.17
C GLY A 153 16.41 8.51 3.25
N THR A 154 16.43 7.97 2.03
CA THR A 154 17.53 8.24 1.08
C THR A 154 17.48 9.68 0.57
N GLY A 155 16.30 10.21 0.21
CA GLY A 155 16.16 11.61 -0.19
C GLY A 155 16.48 12.58 0.95
N GLN A 156 16.05 12.25 2.18
CA GLN A 156 16.36 13.01 3.40
C GLN A 156 17.87 13.08 3.70
N ALA A 157 18.56 11.94 3.63
CA ALA A 157 19.99 11.86 3.87
C ALA A 157 20.78 12.64 2.79
N LEU A 158 20.45 12.40 1.51
CA LEU A 158 21.18 13.01 0.41
C LEU A 158 20.91 14.51 0.27
N SER A 159 19.78 15.04 0.73
CA SER A 159 19.58 16.50 0.75
C SER A 159 20.56 17.21 1.69
N VAL A 160 20.94 16.57 2.81
CA VAL A 160 21.98 17.07 3.72
C VAL A 160 23.35 16.99 3.07
N LEU A 161 23.68 15.87 2.41
CA LEU A 161 24.94 15.69 1.69
C LEU A 161 25.08 16.70 0.54
N ILE A 162 24.03 16.90 -0.25
CA ILE A 162 24.01 17.88 -1.36
C ILE A 162 24.24 19.29 -0.81
N ALA A 163 23.58 19.67 0.29
CA ALA A 163 23.79 20.96 0.91
C ALA A 163 25.23 21.14 1.41
N ASP A 164 25.87 20.08 1.94
CA ASP A 164 27.27 20.11 2.35
C ASP A 164 28.21 20.36 1.17
N ILE A 165 27.99 19.69 0.04
CA ILE A 165 28.77 19.88 -1.19
C ILE A 165 28.58 21.31 -1.71
N VAL A 166 27.33 21.75 -1.82
CA VAL A 166 26.96 23.07 -2.35
C VAL A 166 27.52 24.21 -1.48
N ARG A 167 27.50 24.08 -0.15
CA ARG A 167 28.06 25.12 0.73
C ARG A 167 29.57 25.28 0.52
N ARG A 168 30.30 24.20 0.23
CA ARG A 168 31.76 24.24 -0.03
C ARG A 168 32.04 24.99 -1.34
N GLU A 169 31.28 24.69 -2.39
CA GLU A 169 31.38 25.38 -3.69
C GLU A 169 31.11 26.89 -3.57
N LEU A 170 30.20 27.28 -2.66
CA LEU A 170 29.87 28.69 -2.41
C LEU A 170 30.77 29.36 -1.36
N GLY A 171 31.80 28.67 -0.86
CA GLY A 171 32.74 29.19 0.14
C GLY A 171 32.10 29.46 1.51
N LEU A 172 31.11 28.67 1.90
CA LEU A 172 30.45 28.75 3.20
C LEU A 172 31.08 27.73 4.18
N GLY A 173 31.27 28.15 5.42
CA GLY A 173 31.84 27.36 6.51
C GLY A 173 30.95 26.20 6.99
N ARG A 174 31.48 25.42 7.93
CA ARG A 174 30.82 24.27 8.56
C ARG A 174 29.87 24.74 9.67
N TYR A 175 28.74 24.08 9.87
CA TYR A 175 27.93 24.27 11.07
C TYR A 175 28.66 23.77 12.32
N LEU A 176 28.66 24.57 13.38
CA LEU A 176 29.19 24.21 14.69
C LEU A 176 28.05 24.26 15.72
N PRO A 177 27.43 23.10 16.04
CA PRO A 177 26.33 23.04 16.99
C PRO A 177 26.79 23.38 18.41
N THR A 178 25.92 24.04 19.17
CA THR A 178 26.12 24.15 20.63
C THR A 178 25.66 22.87 21.33
N ARG A 179 26.15 22.63 22.54
CA ARG A 179 25.68 21.49 23.37
C ARG A 179 24.16 21.51 23.54
N GLU A 180 23.57 22.68 23.78
CA GLU A 180 22.12 22.82 23.96
C GLU A 180 21.33 22.45 22.71
N GLU A 181 21.86 22.73 21.51
CA GLU A 181 21.23 22.33 20.24
C GLU A 181 21.26 20.81 20.05
N VAL A 182 22.31 20.12 20.53
CA VAL A 182 22.40 18.65 20.50
C VAL A 182 21.44 18.03 21.51
N GLU A 183 21.43 18.51 22.75
CA GLU A 183 20.53 18.02 23.80
C GLU A 183 19.05 18.27 23.43
N ARG A 184 18.76 19.36 22.72
CA ARG A 184 17.42 19.62 22.17
C ARG A 184 16.95 18.50 21.24
N PHE A 185 17.82 17.89 20.43
CA PHE A 185 17.44 16.75 19.59
C PHE A 185 17.20 15.46 20.39
N LYS A 186 17.94 15.26 21.49
CA LYS A 186 17.71 14.15 22.43
C LYS A 186 16.34 14.26 23.13
N GLU A 187 15.83 15.48 23.32
CA GLU A 187 14.46 15.71 23.80
C GLU A 187 13.43 15.56 22.67
N GLU A 188 13.67 16.17 21.49
CA GLU A 188 12.68 16.22 20.40
C GLU A 188 12.39 14.85 19.75
N ILE A 189 13.40 14.00 19.54
CA ILE A 189 13.20 12.73 18.81
C ILE A 189 12.32 11.74 19.60
N PRO A 190 12.55 11.50 20.90
CA PRO A 190 11.66 10.66 21.71
C PRO A 190 10.24 11.23 21.83
N LEU A 191 10.10 12.55 21.99
CA LEU A 191 8.77 13.20 22.02
C LEU A 191 8.06 13.08 20.67
N TYR A 192 8.80 13.23 19.56
CA TYR A 192 8.25 13.02 18.23
C TYR A 192 7.79 11.58 18.03
N ARG A 193 8.55 10.58 18.51
CA ARG A 193 8.15 9.16 18.48
C ARG A 193 6.82 8.89 19.19
N GLN A 194 6.54 9.62 20.26
CA GLN A 194 5.26 9.50 20.99
C GLN A 194 4.08 10.08 20.19
N ALA A 195 4.34 11.10 19.36
CA ALA A 195 3.33 11.74 18.52
C ALA A 195 3.16 11.05 17.16
N GLN A 196 4.24 10.55 16.57
CA GLN A 196 4.32 10.05 15.20
C GLN A 196 5.28 8.85 15.13
N HIS A 197 5.01 7.92 14.22
CA HIS A 197 5.90 6.77 14.02
C HIS A 197 7.20 7.17 13.29
N LEU A 198 8.33 6.68 13.81
CA LEU A 198 9.67 6.71 13.20
C LEU A 198 10.05 5.31 12.73
N GLN A 199 10.70 5.19 11.57
CA GLN A 199 11.18 3.89 11.07
C GLN A 199 12.40 3.41 11.87
N TYR A 200 13.24 4.35 12.31
CA TYR A 200 14.38 4.09 13.17
C TYR A 200 14.33 5.02 14.39
N THR A 201 14.58 4.50 15.58
CA THR A 201 14.69 5.33 16.78
C THR A 201 16.15 5.34 17.23
N PRO A 202 16.90 6.41 16.94
CA PRO A 202 18.29 6.49 17.36
C PRO A 202 18.42 6.63 18.87
N SER A 203 19.50 6.10 19.45
CA SER A 203 19.84 6.33 20.85
C SER A 203 20.41 7.74 21.08
N ASP A 204 20.48 8.18 22.34
CA ASP A 204 21.06 9.49 22.69
C ASP A 204 22.52 9.65 22.21
N GLU A 205 23.29 8.56 22.25
CA GLU A 205 24.67 8.50 21.75
C GLU A 205 24.73 8.68 20.23
N GLU A 206 23.84 8.00 19.51
CA GLU A 206 23.72 8.09 18.06
C GLU A 206 23.28 9.49 17.61
N ILE A 207 22.30 10.07 18.31
CA ILE A 207 21.86 11.46 18.10
C ILE A 207 23.04 12.41 18.33
N SER A 208 23.77 12.23 19.44
CA SER A 208 24.92 13.07 19.78
C SER A 208 26.01 12.99 18.71
N LEU A 209 26.35 11.79 18.24
CA LEU A 209 27.38 11.58 17.22
C LEU A 209 27.00 12.24 15.90
N ILE A 210 25.79 12.00 15.40
CA ILE A 210 25.34 12.52 14.10
C ILE A 210 25.13 14.04 14.15
N VAL A 211 24.42 14.56 15.15
CA VAL A 211 24.09 16.00 15.23
C VAL A 211 25.34 16.84 15.48
N SER A 212 26.26 16.39 16.34
CA SER A 212 27.46 17.16 16.70
C SER A 212 28.44 17.32 15.54
N HIS A 213 28.46 16.36 14.61
CA HIS A 213 29.42 16.34 13.49
C HIS A 213 28.80 16.72 12.15
N CYS A 214 27.47 16.83 12.04
CA CYS A 214 26.81 17.21 10.80
C CYS A 214 27.28 18.59 10.31
N PRO A 215 27.85 18.71 9.09
CA PRO A 215 28.46 19.96 8.62
C PRO A 215 27.46 21.04 8.20
N VAL A 216 26.16 20.70 8.17
CA VAL A 216 25.03 21.56 7.82
C VAL A 216 24.02 21.50 8.97
N ALA A 217 23.40 22.63 9.33
CA ALA A 217 22.38 22.61 10.38
C ALA A 217 21.07 22.02 9.83
N ILE A 218 20.55 21.03 10.54
CA ILE A 218 19.25 20.41 10.26
C ILE A 218 18.24 21.06 11.21
N ASN A 219 17.23 21.71 10.67
CA ASN A 219 16.24 22.48 11.41
C ASN A 219 14.84 22.23 10.81
N GLY A 220 13.82 22.90 11.34
CA GLY A 220 12.47 22.75 10.82
C GLY A 220 11.45 23.68 11.44
N GLU A 221 10.27 23.70 10.83
CA GLU A 221 9.09 24.33 11.40
C GLU A 221 8.57 23.49 12.58
N GLY A 222 7.93 24.12 13.58
CA GLY A 222 7.30 23.41 14.69
C GLY A 222 6.02 22.70 14.23
N THR A 223 6.12 21.40 13.93
CA THR A 223 5.03 20.64 13.30
C THR A 223 4.03 20.06 14.31
N GLU A 224 4.48 19.65 15.49
CA GLU A 224 3.61 19.06 16.50
C GLU A 224 3.17 20.10 17.53
N ASP A 225 1.96 20.00 18.09
CA ASP A 225 1.46 20.93 19.11
C ASP A 225 2.18 20.80 20.46
N ALA A 226 2.90 19.70 20.68
CA ALA A 226 3.71 19.49 21.87
C ALA A 226 4.90 20.47 21.91
N GLU A 227 5.11 21.06 23.08
CA GLU A 227 6.26 21.91 23.37
C GLU A 227 7.35 21.12 24.10
N ILE A 228 8.59 21.52 23.86
CA ILE A 228 9.75 21.09 24.63
C ILE A 228 9.82 21.81 25.99
N SER A 229 10.46 21.13 26.95
CA SER A 229 10.54 21.49 28.35
C SER A 229 11.93 22.00 28.75
N GLY A 230 13.00 21.33 28.30
CA GLY A 230 14.36 21.62 28.76
C GLY A 230 15.04 22.74 27.98
N HIS A 231 15.15 22.58 26.67
CA HIS A 231 16.00 23.44 25.83
C HIS A 231 15.21 24.50 25.04
N ARG A 232 14.48 25.34 25.78
CA ARG A 232 13.62 26.42 25.22
C ARG A 232 14.42 27.66 24.81
N ASP A 233 13.84 28.40 23.85
CA ASP A 233 14.29 29.74 23.42
C ASP A 233 15.76 29.80 22.97
N LEU A 234 16.23 28.73 22.33
CA LEU A 234 17.59 28.67 21.78
C LEU A 234 17.76 29.70 20.66
N PRO A 235 18.84 30.53 20.65
CA PRO A 235 18.97 31.68 19.76
C PRO A 235 18.85 31.40 18.25
N ARG A 236 19.14 30.16 17.83
CA ARG A 236 19.14 29.74 16.42
C ARG A 236 17.91 28.92 16.03
N ILE A 237 17.05 28.57 16.98
CA ILE A 237 15.85 27.76 16.78
C ILE A 237 14.63 28.64 17.03
N GLU A 238 13.83 28.85 15.99
CA GLU A 238 12.72 29.83 15.98
C GLU A 238 11.45 29.34 16.69
N THR A 239 11.47 28.13 17.27
CA THR A 239 10.30 27.49 17.87
C THR A 239 10.65 26.61 19.09
N ASN A 240 9.73 26.56 20.04
CA ASN A 240 9.73 25.62 21.17
C ASN A 240 8.85 24.38 20.93
N ARG A 241 8.28 24.26 19.74
CA ARG A 241 7.51 23.07 19.33
C ARG A 241 8.44 22.02 18.71
N ILE A 242 8.00 20.77 18.69
CA ILE A 242 8.75 19.67 18.06
C ILE A 242 8.87 19.91 16.55
N ARG A 243 10.09 19.80 16.03
CA ARG A 243 10.41 19.99 14.61
C ARG A 243 10.41 18.65 13.88
N GLY A 244 9.23 18.11 13.59
CA GLY A 244 9.08 16.76 13.04
C GLY A 244 9.86 16.50 11.74
N GLY A 245 9.96 17.49 10.86
CA GLY A 245 10.78 17.39 9.65
C GLY A 245 12.27 17.18 9.95
N ALA A 246 12.81 17.85 10.97
CA ALA A 246 14.18 17.68 11.42
C ALA A 246 14.39 16.31 12.09
N CYS A 247 13.46 15.88 12.94
CA CYS A 247 13.50 14.56 13.57
C CYS A 247 13.54 13.43 12.54
N LEU A 248 12.74 13.53 11.47
CA LEU A 248 12.73 12.57 10.36
C LEU A 248 14.08 12.51 9.64
N VAL A 249 14.64 13.67 9.26
CA VAL A 249 15.91 13.72 8.54
C VAL A 249 17.05 13.15 9.37
N ILE A 250 17.07 13.35 10.69
CA ILE A 250 18.07 12.74 11.58
C ILE A 250 17.84 11.23 11.67
N ALA A 251 16.65 10.80 12.10
CA ALA A 251 16.37 9.41 12.45
C ALA A 251 16.25 8.49 11.21
N ASP A 252 15.29 8.79 10.32
CA ASP A 252 14.98 7.97 9.15
C ASP A 252 15.92 8.26 7.96
N GLY A 253 16.58 9.42 7.97
CA GLY A 253 17.59 9.81 6.98
C GLY A 253 19.01 9.45 7.41
N MET A 254 19.64 10.32 8.21
CA MET A 254 21.06 10.27 8.54
C MET A 254 21.45 8.97 9.27
N CYS A 255 20.71 8.56 10.29
CA CYS A 255 20.99 7.33 11.04
C CYS A 255 20.62 6.07 10.22
N LEU A 256 19.36 5.94 9.80
CA LEU A 256 18.89 4.73 9.11
C LEU A 256 19.57 4.50 7.76
N LYS A 257 19.93 5.56 7.02
CA LYS A 257 20.57 5.46 5.69
C LYS A 257 22.05 5.81 5.68
N ALA A 258 22.71 5.79 6.84
CA ALA A 258 24.16 5.97 6.97
C ALA A 258 25.01 5.13 5.98
N PRO A 259 24.73 3.83 5.71
CA PRO A 259 25.51 3.05 4.73
C PRO A 259 25.48 3.64 3.32
N LYS A 260 24.33 4.20 2.89
CA LYS A 260 24.20 4.85 1.58
C LYS A 260 24.99 6.16 1.52
N ILE A 261 24.99 6.95 2.60
CA ILE A 261 25.79 8.18 2.69
C ILE A 261 27.27 7.83 2.54
N GLN A 262 27.76 6.86 3.32
CA GLN A 262 29.16 6.41 3.31
C GLN A 262 29.61 6.00 1.90
N LYS A 263 28.79 5.24 1.18
CA LYS A 263 29.06 4.82 -0.20
C LYS A 263 29.36 6.01 -1.11
N HIS A 264 28.52 7.05 -1.09
CA HIS A 264 28.69 8.23 -1.96
C HIS A 264 29.82 9.14 -1.49
N VAL A 265 29.99 9.33 -0.18
CA VAL A 265 31.10 10.08 0.41
C VAL A 265 32.45 9.49 -0.01
N LYS A 266 32.61 8.15 0.08
CA LYS A 266 33.84 7.45 -0.34
C LYS A 266 34.06 7.54 -1.86
N LYS A 267 33.00 7.32 -2.66
CA LYS A 267 33.09 7.35 -4.13
C LYS A 267 33.44 8.75 -4.66
N LEU A 268 32.84 9.80 -4.10
CA LEU A 268 33.09 11.19 -4.47
C LEU A 268 34.27 11.83 -3.73
N ARG A 269 34.91 11.09 -2.82
CA ARG A 269 36.05 11.53 -1.99
C ARG A 269 35.75 12.83 -1.24
N ILE A 270 34.65 12.84 -0.49
CA ILE A 270 34.20 13.99 0.30
C ILE A 270 34.75 13.88 1.72
N ASP A 271 35.69 14.76 2.10
CA ASP A 271 36.25 14.77 3.45
C ASP A 271 35.26 15.32 4.49
N GLY A 272 35.44 15.01 5.78
CA GLY A 272 34.66 15.58 6.89
C GLY A 272 33.39 14.81 7.27
N TRP A 273 33.24 13.59 6.75
CA TRP A 273 32.13 12.67 7.00
C TRP A 273 32.56 11.37 7.71
N GLU A 274 33.77 11.35 8.29
CA GLU A 274 34.36 10.20 8.98
C GLU A 274 33.52 9.74 10.19
N PHE A 275 32.69 10.64 10.75
CA PHE A 275 31.73 10.32 11.81
C PHE A 275 30.65 9.30 11.37
N ILE A 276 30.38 9.17 10.06
CA ILE A 276 29.50 8.11 9.54
C ILE A 276 30.21 6.76 9.58
N ASP A 277 31.52 6.71 9.30
CA ASP A 277 32.31 5.48 9.47
C ASP A 277 32.33 5.06 10.95
N GLU A 278 32.52 6.02 11.86
CA GLU A 278 32.45 5.78 13.31
C GLU A 278 31.05 5.27 13.74
N TYR A 279 29.98 5.92 13.27
CA TYR A 279 28.60 5.49 13.55
C TYR A 279 28.34 4.04 13.10
N LEU A 280 28.78 3.68 11.89
CA LEU A 280 28.59 2.33 11.35
C LEU A 280 29.41 1.29 12.10
N ALA A 281 30.66 1.60 12.47
CA ALA A 281 31.49 0.71 13.27
C ALA A 281 30.89 0.45 14.66
N GLN A 282 30.33 1.49 15.31
CA GLN A 282 29.60 1.33 16.58
C GLN A 282 28.35 0.45 16.40
N LYS A 283 27.65 0.58 15.27
CA LYS A 283 26.44 -0.20 14.97
C LYS A 283 26.75 -1.69 14.69
N GLU A 284 27.78 -1.99 13.91
CA GLU A 284 28.21 -3.37 13.63
C GLU A 284 28.72 -4.10 14.88
N SER A 285 29.21 -3.36 15.88
CA SER A 285 29.64 -3.93 17.17
C SER A 285 28.47 -4.31 18.11
N ARG A 286 27.22 -3.98 17.75
CA ARG A 286 26.01 -4.45 18.45
C ARG A 286 25.48 -5.71 17.77
N PRO A 287 25.42 -6.87 18.45
CA PRO A 287 24.96 -8.11 17.86
C PRO A 287 23.43 -8.13 17.77
N GLU A 288 22.87 -7.60 16.69
CA GLU A 288 21.53 -7.96 16.23
C GLU A 288 21.66 -8.51 14.81
N ASP A 289 21.22 -9.75 14.63
CA ASP A 289 21.29 -10.59 13.42
C ASP A 289 22.65 -11.27 13.13
N MET A 290 23.23 -11.95 14.13
CA MET A 290 24.29 -12.94 13.86
C MET A 290 23.67 -14.29 13.49
N LYS A 291 24.00 -14.71 12.27
CA LYS A 291 23.92 -16.07 11.73
C LYS A 291 24.42 -17.10 12.75
N ASP A 292 23.63 -18.15 12.97
CA ASP A 292 24.17 -19.48 13.25
C ASP A 292 24.06 -20.34 11.99
N GLU A 293 24.90 -21.36 11.89
CA GLU A 293 25.05 -22.27 10.75
C GLU A 293 23.79 -23.15 10.48
N LEU A 294 22.63 -22.85 11.09
CA LEU A 294 21.44 -23.73 11.18
C LEU A 294 20.05 -23.03 11.03
N GLY A 295 19.94 -21.93 10.26
CA GLY A 295 18.63 -21.42 9.80
C GLY A 295 18.30 -19.97 10.19
N VAL A 296 17.10 -19.51 9.81
CA VAL A 296 16.59 -18.15 10.10
C VAL A 296 15.50 -18.22 11.16
N GLU A 297 15.67 -17.48 12.25
CA GLU A 297 14.71 -17.47 13.38
C GLU A 297 13.31 -16.93 12.99
N PRO A 298 12.24 -17.39 13.66
CA PRO A 298 10.88 -16.85 13.49
C PRO A 298 10.77 -15.39 13.96
N SER A 299 9.99 -14.58 13.25
CA SER A 299 9.81 -13.15 13.59
C SER A 299 8.37 -12.83 14.00
N GLU A 300 8.18 -12.25 15.20
CA GLU A 300 6.86 -11.81 15.69
C GLU A 300 6.48 -10.38 15.25
N VAL A 301 7.36 -9.64 14.58
CA VAL A 301 7.16 -8.21 14.30
C VAL A 301 5.85 -7.94 13.56
N PHE A 302 5.45 -8.82 12.65
CA PHE A 302 4.22 -8.64 11.88
C PHE A 302 2.96 -8.73 12.75
N ILE A 303 2.92 -9.59 13.77
CA ILE A 303 1.78 -9.81 14.68
C ILE A 303 1.75 -8.90 15.91
N GLN A 304 2.77 -8.10 16.21
CA GLN A 304 2.76 -7.27 17.44
C GLN A 304 1.56 -6.31 17.53
N ASN A 305 1.23 -5.64 16.43
CA ASN A 305 0.18 -4.62 16.40
C ASN A 305 -1.13 -5.15 15.79
N ILE A 306 -1.79 -6.09 16.46
CA ILE A 306 -3.10 -6.63 16.05
C ILE A 306 -4.18 -5.60 16.32
N VAL A 307 -5.07 -5.42 15.34
CA VAL A 307 -6.27 -4.58 15.47
C VAL A 307 -7.48 -5.50 15.44
N ALA A 308 -8.50 -5.16 16.23
CA ALA A 308 -9.74 -5.92 16.28
C ALA A 308 -10.46 -5.96 14.92
N GLY A 309 -11.07 -7.11 14.63
CA GLY A 309 -11.71 -7.46 13.37
C GLY A 309 -10.75 -7.91 12.28
N ARG A 310 -9.43 -8.01 12.53
CA ARG A 310 -8.44 -8.39 11.52
C ARG A 310 -7.77 -9.70 11.93
N PRO A 311 -8.15 -10.85 11.33
CA PRO A 311 -7.68 -12.15 11.78
C PRO A 311 -6.17 -12.33 11.61
N VAL A 312 -5.58 -13.05 12.56
CA VAL A 312 -4.27 -13.68 12.38
C VAL A 312 -4.53 -14.97 11.62
N LEU A 313 -3.79 -15.16 10.53
CA LEU A 313 -3.92 -16.37 9.71
C LEU A 313 -2.97 -17.44 10.21
N CYS A 314 -1.73 -17.07 10.54
CA CYS A 314 -0.72 -18.01 11.00
C CYS A 314 0.31 -17.31 11.90
N HIS A 315 0.69 -17.97 13.00
CA HIS A 315 1.84 -17.57 13.81
C HIS A 315 3.18 -17.85 13.11
N PRO A 316 4.27 -17.18 13.54
CA PRO A 316 5.56 -17.26 12.85
C PRO A 316 6.04 -18.71 12.72
N SER A 317 6.38 -19.13 11.50
CA SER A 317 6.99 -20.44 11.21
C SER A 317 6.24 -21.67 11.78
N ARG A 318 4.92 -21.59 12.02
CA ARG A 318 4.14 -22.66 12.68
C ARG A 318 3.57 -23.69 11.70
N PRO A 319 3.63 -25.01 12.00
CA PRO A 319 2.97 -26.04 11.20
C PRO A 319 1.47 -25.81 11.01
N GLY A 320 0.96 -26.11 9.82
CA GLY A 320 -0.40 -25.74 9.37
C GLY A 320 -0.51 -24.32 8.80
N GLY A 321 0.57 -23.54 8.86
CA GLY A 321 0.67 -22.22 8.26
C GLY A 321 0.73 -22.20 6.73
N LEU A 322 0.87 -21.01 6.16
CA LEU A 322 1.01 -20.82 4.72
C LEU A 322 2.36 -21.35 4.24
N ARG A 323 2.36 -22.30 3.32
CA ARG A 323 3.56 -23.00 2.86
C ARG A 323 4.23 -22.19 1.75
N LEU A 324 5.49 -21.80 1.94
CA LEU A 324 6.22 -21.01 0.94
C LEU A 324 6.39 -21.81 -0.35
N ARG A 325 5.92 -21.29 -1.48
CA ARG A 325 6.24 -21.78 -2.83
C ARG A 325 6.84 -20.64 -3.66
N TYR A 326 7.96 -20.90 -4.32
CA TYR A 326 8.54 -19.94 -5.26
C TYR A 326 7.76 -19.99 -6.56
N GLY A 327 7.21 -18.85 -6.96
CA GLY A 327 6.48 -18.71 -8.21
C GLY A 327 5.96 -17.30 -8.39
N ARG A 328 5.52 -17.01 -9.60
CA ARG A 328 4.94 -15.73 -9.99
C ARG A 328 3.84 -16.02 -10.99
N THR A 329 2.63 -15.57 -10.67
CA THR A 329 1.54 -15.44 -11.63
C THR A 329 1.62 -14.12 -12.40
N ARG A 330 0.83 -13.99 -13.46
CA ARG A 330 0.63 -12.74 -14.18
C ARG A 330 0.13 -11.57 -13.33
N ALA A 331 -0.40 -11.82 -12.12
CA ALA A 331 -0.89 -10.81 -11.17
C ALA A 331 -0.09 -10.70 -9.86
N THR A 332 1.13 -11.22 -9.80
CA THR A 332 2.02 -11.15 -8.62
C THR A 332 3.36 -10.48 -8.92
N GLY A 333 4.10 -10.15 -7.86
CA GLY A 333 5.32 -9.33 -7.85
C GLY A 333 5.01 -7.89 -7.44
N LEU A 334 6.06 -7.07 -7.26
CA LEU A 334 5.92 -5.71 -6.75
C LEU A 334 5.16 -5.70 -5.42
N ALA A 335 5.52 -6.60 -4.50
CA ALA A 335 4.87 -6.95 -3.24
C ALA A 335 3.55 -7.75 -3.31
N ALA A 336 2.93 -7.93 -4.48
CA ALA A 336 1.73 -8.79 -4.56
C ALA A 336 2.10 -10.27 -4.47
N LEU A 337 1.30 -11.01 -3.69
CA LEU A 337 1.46 -12.45 -3.42
C LEU A 337 0.22 -13.20 -3.90
N ALA A 338 0.30 -14.53 -4.03
CA ALA A 338 -0.88 -15.32 -4.35
C ALA A 338 -1.22 -16.40 -3.31
N LEU A 339 -2.52 -16.58 -3.11
CA LEU A 339 -3.11 -17.66 -2.32
C LEU A 339 -4.09 -18.46 -3.18
N HIS A 340 -4.37 -19.69 -2.75
CA HIS A 340 -5.40 -20.49 -3.39
C HIS A 340 -6.79 -19.89 -3.11
N PRO A 341 -7.68 -19.75 -4.12
CA PRO A 341 -9.05 -19.24 -3.91
C PRO A 341 -9.84 -20.02 -2.87
N ALA A 342 -9.63 -21.34 -2.76
CA ALA A 342 -10.25 -22.14 -1.71
C ALA A 342 -9.80 -21.70 -0.32
N THR A 343 -8.52 -21.40 -0.13
CA THR A 343 -8.00 -20.86 1.15
C THR A 343 -8.69 -19.54 1.49
N MET A 344 -8.85 -18.65 0.51
CA MET A 344 -9.51 -17.36 0.71
C MET A 344 -10.96 -17.53 1.21
N HIS A 345 -11.72 -18.48 0.66
CA HIS A 345 -13.10 -18.79 1.09
C HIS A 345 -13.19 -19.54 2.43
N ILE A 346 -12.26 -20.45 2.70
CA ILE A 346 -12.21 -21.20 3.98
C ILE A 346 -11.87 -20.28 5.16
N LEU A 347 -11.20 -19.16 4.89
CA LEU A 347 -10.94 -18.08 5.85
C LEU A 347 -12.13 -17.11 6.00
N ASP A 348 -13.36 -17.61 5.87
CA ASP A 348 -14.63 -16.85 5.94
C ASP A 348 -14.65 -15.57 5.08
N ASP A 349 -14.06 -15.62 3.90
CA ASP A 349 -13.98 -14.48 2.98
C ASP A 349 -13.31 -13.23 3.59
N PHE A 350 -12.54 -13.36 4.68
CA PHE A 350 -11.77 -12.22 5.22
C PHE A 350 -10.67 -11.77 4.26
N ILE A 351 -10.11 -12.70 3.50
CA ILE A 351 -9.10 -12.44 2.48
C ILE A 351 -9.78 -12.43 1.12
N ALA A 352 -10.01 -11.24 0.58
CA ALA A 352 -10.53 -11.04 -0.77
C ALA A 352 -9.41 -10.63 -1.74
N VAL A 353 -9.72 -10.60 -3.04
CA VAL A 353 -8.78 -10.15 -4.07
C VAL A 353 -8.41 -8.68 -3.80
N GLY A 354 -7.12 -8.42 -3.52
CA GLY A 354 -6.61 -7.10 -3.13
C GLY A 354 -6.51 -6.87 -1.62
N THR A 355 -6.97 -7.79 -0.77
CA THR A 355 -6.74 -7.69 0.67
C THR A 355 -5.24 -7.69 0.96
N GLN A 356 -4.77 -6.69 1.71
CA GLN A 356 -3.40 -6.63 2.22
C GLN A 356 -3.24 -7.60 3.39
N ILE A 357 -2.26 -8.50 3.28
CA ILE A 357 -1.75 -9.28 4.41
C ILE A 357 -0.39 -8.74 4.85
N LYS A 358 -0.12 -8.78 6.15
CA LYS A 358 1.24 -8.62 6.67
C LYS A 358 1.88 -9.98 6.81
N THR A 359 3.09 -10.11 6.30
CA THR A 359 3.84 -11.36 6.26
C THR A 359 5.04 -11.31 7.20
N GLU A 360 5.44 -12.48 7.67
CA GLU A 360 6.68 -12.67 8.43
C GLU A 360 7.93 -12.39 7.60
N ARG A 361 7.91 -12.82 6.32
CA ARG A 361 9.03 -12.78 5.37
C ARG A 361 8.52 -13.00 3.94
N PRO A 362 9.29 -12.67 2.87
CA PRO A 362 10.52 -11.86 2.89
C PRO A 362 10.24 -10.35 3.06
N GLY A 363 9.02 -9.91 2.74
CA GLY A 363 8.58 -8.52 2.88
C GLY A 363 7.66 -8.29 4.08
N LYS A 364 7.32 -7.02 4.33
CA LYS A 364 6.46 -6.61 5.47
C LYS A 364 4.97 -6.82 5.21
N ALA A 365 4.55 -6.69 3.96
CA ALA A 365 3.16 -6.81 3.55
C ALA A 365 3.07 -7.07 2.04
N GLY A 366 1.93 -7.61 1.62
CA GLY A 366 1.61 -7.84 0.22
C GLY A 366 0.10 -7.91 0.01
N ALA A 367 -0.38 -7.41 -1.12
CA ALA A 367 -1.77 -7.63 -1.55
C ALA A 367 -1.92 -9.06 -2.08
N VAL A 368 -3.04 -9.71 -1.73
CA VAL A 368 -3.32 -11.08 -2.13
C VAL A 368 -4.06 -11.12 -3.47
N THR A 369 -3.62 -12.00 -4.35
CA THR A 369 -4.26 -12.37 -5.62
C THR A 369 -4.52 -13.88 -5.68
N PRO A 370 -5.45 -14.35 -6.53
CA PRO A 370 -5.76 -15.79 -6.62
C PRO A 370 -4.76 -16.55 -7.52
N CYS A 371 -4.39 -17.74 -7.09
CA CYS A 371 -3.75 -18.76 -7.93
C CYS A 371 -4.38 -20.13 -7.66
N ASP A 372 -5.09 -20.70 -8.62
CA ASP A 372 -5.79 -21.98 -8.51
C ASP A 372 -4.93 -23.18 -8.94
N ARG A 373 -3.63 -22.97 -9.19
CA ARG A 373 -2.66 -24.01 -9.56
C ARG A 373 -1.77 -24.47 -8.41
N ILE A 374 -1.75 -23.73 -7.31
CA ILE A 374 -1.05 -24.10 -6.08
C ILE A 374 -1.94 -24.95 -5.17
N GLU A 375 -1.38 -25.62 -4.18
CA GLU A 375 -2.17 -26.45 -3.27
C GLU A 375 -3.05 -25.60 -2.32
N GLY A 376 -4.33 -25.95 -2.27
CA GLY A 376 -5.32 -25.37 -1.36
C GLY A 376 -5.21 -25.85 0.09
N PRO A 377 -6.19 -25.52 0.93
CA PRO A 377 -6.18 -25.85 2.35
C PRO A 377 -6.59 -27.31 2.61
N LEU A 378 -6.10 -27.86 3.72
CA LEU A 378 -6.53 -29.14 4.26
C LEU A 378 -7.41 -28.91 5.50
N VAL A 379 -8.61 -29.49 5.51
CA VAL A 379 -9.62 -29.22 6.53
C VAL A 379 -10.22 -30.50 7.10
N VAL A 380 -10.52 -30.48 8.40
CA VAL A 380 -11.30 -31.51 9.07
C VAL A 380 -12.74 -31.04 9.18
N LEU A 381 -13.67 -31.83 8.66
CA LEU A 381 -15.10 -31.53 8.67
C LEU A 381 -15.76 -31.93 10.00
N ASP A 382 -16.99 -31.48 10.19
CA ASP A 382 -17.90 -31.91 11.26
C ASP A 382 -18.16 -33.44 11.26
N SER A 383 -18.11 -34.09 10.09
CA SER A 383 -18.18 -35.54 9.96
C SER A 383 -16.95 -36.27 10.51
N GLY A 384 -15.87 -35.54 10.77
CA GLY A 384 -14.56 -36.09 11.09
C GLY A 384 -13.71 -36.42 9.86
N ASP A 385 -14.25 -36.32 8.65
CA ASP A 385 -13.47 -36.49 7.42
C ASP A 385 -12.36 -35.43 7.33
N PHE A 386 -11.17 -35.86 6.92
CA PHE A 386 -10.05 -34.97 6.65
C PHE A 386 -9.84 -34.88 5.14
N VAL A 387 -10.11 -33.71 4.57
CA VAL A 387 -10.18 -33.51 3.12
C VAL A 387 -9.31 -32.37 2.65
N GLU A 388 -8.81 -32.50 1.42
CA GLU A 388 -8.23 -31.39 0.68
C GLU A 388 -9.35 -30.62 -0.03
N VAL A 389 -9.32 -29.29 0.06
CA VAL A 389 -10.29 -28.44 -0.64
C VAL A 389 -9.71 -28.01 -1.98
N ALA A 390 -10.16 -28.67 -3.05
CA ALA A 390 -9.55 -28.57 -4.37
C ALA A 390 -9.80 -27.25 -5.11
N ASP A 391 -10.93 -26.58 -4.88
CA ASP A 391 -11.33 -25.39 -5.65
C ASP A 391 -12.24 -24.45 -4.85
N ALA A 392 -12.49 -23.26 -5.41
CA ALA A 392 -13.32 -22.22 -4.79
C ALA A 392 -14.78 -22.67 -4.55
N GLU A 393 -15.34 -23.48 -5.45
CA GLU A 393 -16.73 -23.95 -5.34
C GLU A 393 -16.87 -25.00 -4.24
N ALA A 394 -15.91 -25.91 -4.12
CA ALA A 394 -15.79 -26.85 -3.02
C ALA A 394 -15.62 -26.10 -1.69
N ALA A 395 -14.79 -25.06 -1.66
CA ALA A 395 -14.61 -24.23 -0.47
C ALA A 395 -15.94 -23.61 0.00
N LYS A 396 -16.66 -22.92 -0.89
CA LYS A 396 -17.98 -22.32 -0.56
C LYS A 396 -18.96 -23.33 0.02
N ARG A 397 -18.99 -24.57 -0.51
CA ARG A 397 -19.86 -25.64 0.01
C ARG A 397 -19.40 -26.19 1.36
N LEU A 398 -18.09 -26.27 1.59
CA LEU A 398 -17.50 -26.92 2.76
C LEU A 398 -17.28 -25.97 3.94
N THR A 399 -17.08 -24.66 3.73
CA THR A 399 -16.80 -23.66 4.79
C THR A 399 -17.71 -23.80 6.02
N PRO A 400 -19.05 -23.94 5.89
CA PRO A 400 -19.94 -24.08 7.06
C PRO A 400 -19.73 -25.38 7.87
N ARG A 401 -19.08 -26.39 7.28
CA ARG A 401 -18.83 -27.71 7.87
C ARG A 401 -17.39 -27.87 8.37
N VAL A 402 -16.53 -26.87 8.15
CA VAL A 402 -15.12 -26.92 8.58
C VAL A 402 -15.05 -26.77 10.11
N ARG A 403 -14.59 -27.83 10.76
CA ARG A 403 -14.31 -27.85 12.20
C ARG A 403 -12.90 -27.37 12.50
N VAL A 404 -11.91 -27.83 11.73
CA VAL A 404 -10.50 -27.45 11.89
C VAL A 404 -9.89 -27.17 10.53
N ILE A 405 -9.18 -26.07 10.41
CA ILE A 405 -8.29 -25.76 9.28
C ILE A 405 -6.91 -26.27 9.70
N ALA A 406 -6.55 -27.45 9.19
CA ALA A 406 -5.32 -28.14 9.58
C ALA A 406 -4.10 -27.54 8.87
N ASP A 407 -4.24 -27.18 7.59
CA ASP A 407 -3.21 -26.51 6.80
C ASP A 407 -3.86 -25.45 5.91
N LEU A 408 -3.26 -24.27 5.83
CA LEU A 408 -3.78 -23.15 5.04
C LEU A 408 -3.51 -23.28 3.54
N GLY A 409 -2.70 -24.25 3.11
CA GLY A 409 -2.24 -24.36 1.74
C GLY A 409 -1.00 -23.54 1.47
N GLU A 410 -0.71 -23.31 0.19
CA GLU A 410 0.50 -22.62 -0.25
C GLU A 410 0.32 -21.10 -0.37
N ILE A 411 1.40 -20.37 -0.15
CA ILE A 411 1.56 -18.97 -0.54
C ILE A 411 2.64 -18.87 -1.60
N LEU A 412 2.27 -18.30 -2.74
CA LEU A 412 3.17 -18.09 -3.86
C LEU A 412 3.92 -16.76 -3.68
N VAL A 413 5.24 -16.83 -3.62
CA VAL A 413 6.12 -15.66 -3.44
C VAL A 413 7.14 -15.61 -4.58
N PRO A 414 7.17 -14.51 -5.38
CA PRO A 414 8.13 -14.33 -6.45
C PRO A 414 9.57 -14.21 -5.94
N PHE A 415 10.55 -14.65 -6.74
CA PHE A 415 11.97 -14.46 -6.41
C PHE A 415 12.33 -12.98 -6.25
N GLY A 416 11.73 -12.11 -7.07
CA GLY A 416 11.94 -10.67 -7.00
C GLY A 416 11.69 -10.05 -5.62
N GLU A 417 10.78 -10.63 -4.83
CA GLU A 417 10.48 -10.16 -3.47
C GLU A 417 11.61 -10.42 -2.49
N PHE A 418 12.32 -11.55 -2.64
CA PHE A 418 13.51 -11.84 -1.83
C PHE A 418 14.67 -10.92 -2.22
N LEU A 419 14.82 -10.64 -3.52
CA LEU A 419 15.86 -9.75 -4.03
C LEU A 419 15.66 -8.31 -3.56
N GLU A 420 14.43 -7.78 -3.66
CA GLU A 420 14.10 -6.42 -3.21
C GLU A 420 14.30 -6.26 -1.71
N ASN A 421 13.73 -7.16 -0.91
CA ASN A 421 13.82 -7.07 0.55
C ASN A 421 15.20 -7.49 1.08
N ASN A 422 16.10 -7.92 0.20
CA ASN A 422 17.44 -8.41 0.52
C ASN A 422 17.41 -9.48 1.63
N HIS A 423 16.40 -10.35 1.57
CA HIS A 423 16.20 -11.46 2.50
C HIS A 423 16.86 -12.71 1.92
N VAL A 424 17.49 -13.55 2.76
CA VAL A 424 18.02 -14.84 2.30
C VAL A 424 16.93 -15.73 1.74
N LEU A 425 17.24 -16.57 0.77
CA LEU A 425 16.27 -17.55 0.27
C LEU A 425 15.91 -18.51 1.41
N MET A 426 14.64 -18.88 1.48
CA MET A 426 14.14 -19.86 2.44
C MET A 426 13.79 -21.16 1.72
N PRO A 427 14.02 -22.36 2.28
CA PRO A 427 13.61 -23.61 1.66
C PRO A 427 12.13 -23.58 1.27
N GLY A 428 11.82 -23.75 -0.01
CA GLY A 428 10.44 -23.76 -0.52
C GLY A 428 9.81 -25.15 -0.45
N ALA A 429 8.50 -25.21 -0.64
CA ALA A 429 7.77 -26.46 -0.84
C ALA A 429 8.32 -27.24 -2.04
N PHE A 430 8.40 -28.57 -1.93
CA PHE A 430 8.78 -29.42 -3.06
C PHE A 430 7.64 -29.47 -4.07
N SER A 431 7.70 -28.59 -5.07
CA SER A 431 6.58 -28.30 -5.97
C SER A 431 6.59 -29.13 -7.26
N LEU A 432 5.49 -29.06 -8.02
CA LEU A 432 5.38 -29.71 -9.33
C LEU A 432 6.42 -29.17 -10.31
N GLU A 433 6.71 -27.86 -10.32
CA GLU A 433 7.69 -27.26 -11.23
C GLU A 433 9.08 -27.85 -11.01
N TRP A 434 9.47 -27.99 -9.74
CA TRP A 434 10.74 -28.59 -9.39
C TRP A 434 10.79 -30.09 -9.74
N TYR A 435 9.74 -30.84 -9.39
CA TYR A 435 9.64 -32.25 -9.76
C TYR A 435 9.69 -32.45 -11.28
N GLY A 436 8.96 -31.63 -12.05
CA GLY A 436 8.96 -31.66 -13.51
C GLY A 436 10.34 -31.44 -14.09
N ALA A 437 11.11 -30.47 -13.56
CA ALA A 437 12.49 -30.27 -14.00
C ALA A 437 13.38 -31.50 -13.74
N LEU A 438 13.22 -32.17 -12.59
CA LEU A 438 13.95 -33.40 -12.26
C LEU A 438 13.54 -34.57 -13.16
N LEU A 439 12.24 -34.74 -13.40
CA LEU A 439 11.69 -35.79 -14.26
C LEU A 439 12.14 -35.59 -15.72
N HIS A 440 12.07 -34.37 -16.23
CA HIS A 440 12.55 -34.02 -17.55
C HIS A 440 14.05 -34.27 -17.70
N ALA A 441 14.86 -33.95 -16.68
CA ALA A 441 16.30 -34.24 -16.70
C ALA A 441 16.63 -35.74 -16.78
N LYS A 442 15.74 -36.62 -16.28
CA LYS A 442 15.91 -38.08 -16.36
C LYS A 442 15.36 -38.69 -17.65
N LEU A 443 14.23 -38.21 -18.15
CA LEU A 443 13.51 -38.81 -19.28
C LEU A 443 13.68 -38.06 -20.62
N GLY A 444 14.27 -36.87 -20.60
CA GLY A 444 14.41 -35.98 -21.77
C GLY A 444 13.10 -35.34 -22.26
N HIS A 445 11.95 -35.74 -21.69
CA HIS A 445 10.62 -35.18 -21.95
C HIS A 445 9.74 -35.36 -20.69
N LEU A 446 8.62 -34.66 -20.63
CA LEU A 446 7.61 -34.83 -19.58
C LEU A 446 6.51 -35.78 -20.09
N PRO A 447 6.25 -36.92 -19.44
CA PRO A 447 5.15 -37.82 -19.82
C PRO A 447 3.79 -37.14 -19.73
N ASP A 448 2.83 -37.53 -20.57
CA ASP A 448 1.46 -37.02 -20.46
C ASP A 448 0.84 -37.38 -19.10
N GLY A 449 0.16 -36.43 -18.47
CA GLY A 449 -0.46 -36.63 -17.16
C GLY A 449 0.52 -36.71 -15.98
N TRP A 450 1.81 -36.42 -16.17
CA TRP A 450 2.81 -36.50 -15.09
C TRP A 450 2.47 -35.69 -13.84
N GLN A 451 1.67 -34.63 -14.00
CA GLN A 451 1.26 -33.75 -12.91
C GLN A 451 0.27 -34.41 -11.97
N ASP A 452 -0.50 -35.42 -12.38
CA ASP A 452 -1.56 -36.07 -11.58
C ASP A 452 -1.53 -37.58 -11.75
N VAL A 453 -0.39 -38.18 -11.40
CA VAL A 453 -0.21 -39.63 -11.38
C VAL A 453 -0.89 -40.26 -10.16
N ASP A 454 -1.10 -41.58 -10.22
CA ASP A 454 -1.55 -42.32 -9.04
C ASP A 454 -0.37 -42.66 -8.10
N GLY A 455 -0.71 -43.05 -6.86
CA GLY A 455 0.28 -43.35 -5.82
C GLY A 455 1.25 -44.47 -6.20
N PRO A 456 0.78 -45.62 -6.71
CA PRO A 456 1.66 -46.69 -7.18
C PRO A 456 2.64 -46.25 -8.27
N GLN A 457 2.19 -45.48 -9.27
CA GLN A 457 3.04 -44.98 -10.35
C GLN A 457 4.05 -43.95 -9.84
N ALA A 458 3.65 -43.07 -8.92
CA ALA A 458 4.56 -42.12 -8.27
C ALA A 458 5.71 -42.85 -7.55
N VAL A 459 5.40 -43.91 -6.79
CA VAL A 459 6.40 -44.74 -6.12
C VAL A 459 7.29 -45.47 -7.13
N ALA A 460 6.71 -46.02 -8.21
CA ALA A 460 7.47 -46.69 -9.25
C ALA A 460 8.48 -45.75 -9.93
N TRP A 461 8.07 -44.54 -10.31
CA TRP A 461 8.97 -43.54 -10.88
C TRP A 461 10.10 -43.14 -9.93
N SER A 462 9.81 -42.91 -8.65
CA SER A 462 10.84 -42.57 -7.68
C SER A 462 11.87 -43.69 -7.50
N ARG A 463 11.41 -44.94 -7.46
CA ARG A 463 12.28 -46.12 -7.35
C ARG A 463 13.12 -46.36 -8.60
N ASP A 464 12.49 -46.34 -9.77
CA ASP A 464 13.14 -46.72 -11.04
C ASP A 464 14.09 -45.62 -11.56
N LEU A 465 13.74 -44.34 -11.33
CA LEU A 465 14.50 -43.20 -11.83
C LEU A 465 15.42 -42.56 -10.78
N GLY A 466 15.28 -42.94 -9.51
CA GLY A 466 16.03 -42.38 -8.38
C GLY A 466 15.73 -40.89 -8.14
N ILE A 467 14.50 -40.45 -8.44
CA ILE A 467 14.04 -39.08 -8.19
C ILE A 467 13.17 -39.04 -6.92
N PRO A 468 12.99 -37.86 -6.29
CA PRO A 468 12.18 -37.78 -5.09
C PRO A 468 10.73 -38.23 -5.28
N LEU A 469 10.02 -38.53 -4.20
CA LEU A 469 8.58 -38.84 -4.23
C LEU A 469 7.79 -37.68 -4.86
N HIS A 470 6.85 -38.01 -5.76
CA HIS A 470 6.00 -37.02 -6.43
C HIS A 470 5.28 -36.09 -5.42
N PRO A 471 5.30 -34.75 -5.60
CA PRO A 471 4.72 -33.78 -4.66
C PRO A 471 3.29 -34.09 -4.20
N ARG A 472 2.39 -34.47 -5.13
CA ARG A 472 0.97 -34.79 -4.82
C ARG A 472 0.76 -35.97 -3.88
N HIS A 473 1.75 -36.86 -3.76
CA HIS A 473 1.68 -38.00 -2.83
C HIS A 473 2.58 -37.82 -1.61
N ASN A 474 3.35 -36.74 -1.58
CA ASN A 474 4.24 -36.43 -0.48
C ASN A 474 3.45 -35.97 0.76
N LEU A 475 4.02 -36.14 1.95
CA LEU A 475 3.40 -35.82 3.23
C LEU A 475 4.37 -35.00 4.09
N PHE A 476 3.87 -34.45 5.20
CA PHE A 476 4.66 -33.63 6.13
C PHE A 476 5.53 -34.46 7.08
N PHE A 477 6.32 -35.40 6.53
CA PHE A 477 7.21 -36.25 7.35
C PHE A 477 8.26 -35.44 8.12
N HIS A 478 8.63 -34.26 7.63
CA HIS A 478 9.58 -33.36 8.29
C HIS A 478 9.00 -32.67 9.54
N ASP A 479 7.69 -32.70 9.76
CA ASP A 479 7.04 -32.14 10.96
C ASP A 479 6.98 -33.16 12.13
N PHE A 480 7.56 -34.35 11.95
CA PHE A 480 7.58 -35.44 12.94
C PHE A 480 8.98 -35.71 13.44
N SER A 481 9.12 -36.20 14.67
CA SER A 481 10.38 -36.80 15.13
C SER A 481 10.51 -38.25 14.63
N VAL A 482 11.74 -38.80 14.65
CA VAL A 482 11.97 -40.21 14.28
C VAL A 482 11.26 -41.16 15.25
N GLU A 483 11.17 -40.81 16.53
CA GLU A 483 10.42 -41.57 17.53
C GLU A 483 8.92 -41.57 17.22
N GLU A 484 8.37 -40.42 16.85
CA GLU A 484 6.98 -40.35 16.38
C GLU A 484 6.81 -41.24 15.15
N LEU A 485 7.59 -41.08 14.08
CA LEU A 485 7.50 -41.92 12.88
C LEU A 485 7.65 -43.43 13.16
N THR A 486 8.48 -43.80 14.14
CA THR A 486 8.66 -45.18 14.60
C THR A 486 7.42 -45.71 15.32
N ARG A 487 6.75 -44.89 16.12
CA ARG A 487 5.48 -45.29 16.72
C ARG A 487 4.36 -45.35 15.69
N LEU A 488 4.36 -44.48 14.67
CA LEU A 488 3.34 -44.50 13.61
C LEU A 488 3.40 -45.81 12.81
N ARG A 489 4.62 -46.21 12.40
CA ARG A 489 4.81 -47.46 11.66
C ARG A 489 4.34 -48.66 12.47
N GLU A 490 4.60 -48.68 13.78
CA GLU A 490 4.26 -49.80 14.67
C GLU A 490 2.74 -49.88 14.84
N LEU A 491 2.09 -48.73 15.02
CA LEU A 491 0.63 -48.63 15.08
C LEU A 491 -0.01 -49.13 13.79
N ILE A 492 0.42 -48.61 12.63
CA ILE A 492 -0.13 -49.01 11.34
C ILE A 492 0.16 -50.49 11.06
N ALA A 493 1.33 -51.01 11.43
CA ALA A 493 1.64 -52.42 11.24
C ALA A 493 0.81 -53.34 12.16
N ALA A 494 0.51 -52.91 13.38
CA ALA A 494 -0.25 -53.70 14.34
C ALA A 494 -1.77 -53.68 14.08
N GLN A 495 -2.30 -52.55 13.62
CA GLN A 495 -3.75 -52.31 13.55
C GLN A 495 -4.26 -52.00 12.15
N GLY A 496 -3.37 -51.69 11.19
CA GLY A 496 -3.74 -51.34 9.82
C GLY A 496 -4.01 -52.56 8.94
N ARG A 497 -4.90 -52.38 7.97
CA ARG A 497 -5.27 -53.39 6.97
C ARG A 497 -5.49 -52.75 5.59
N ILE A 498 -5.42 -53.55 4.53
CA ILE A 498 -5.73 -53.10 3.17
C ILE A 498 -7.11 -53.59 2.78
N GLU A 499 -8.02 -52.67 2.48
CA GLU A 499 -9.35 -52.96 1.95
C GLU A 499 -9.54 -52.18 0.64
N ASP A 500 -9.92 -52.88 -0.43
CA ASP A 500 -10.10 -52.31 -1.77
C ASP A 500 -8.91 -51.47 -2.28
N GLY A 501 -7.69 -51.83 -1.88
CA GLY A 501 -6.46 -51.13 -2.25
C GLY A 501 -6.12 -49.91 -1.39
N HIS A 502 -6.91 -49.61 -0.37
CA HIS A 502 -6.75 -48.47 0.54
C HIS A 502 -6.29 -48.93 1.93
N LEU A 503 -5.51 -48.09 2.60
CA LEU A 503 -5.13 -48.31 3.99
C LEU A 503 -6.29 -47.94 4.92
N VAL A 504 -6.71 -48.90 5.74
CA VAL A 504 -7.71 -48.73 6.79
C VAL A 504 -7.03 -48.88 8.14
N VAL A 505 -7.23 -47.90 9.02
CA VAL A 505 -6.73 -47.91 10.41
C VAL A 505 -7.85 -47.55 11.39
N PRO A 506 -7.76 -47.95 12.67
CA PRO A 506 -8.75 -47.58 13.67
C PRO A 506 -8.92 -46.07 13.77
N GLY A 507 -10.16 -45.63 13.90
CA GLY A 507 -10.53 -44.23 14.02
C GLY A 507 -10.32 -43.64 15.42
N ASP A 508 -9.35 -44.14 16.18
CA ASP A 508 -9.00 -43.58 17.49
C ASP A 508 -8.41 -42.15 17.35
N GLU A 509 -8.36 -41.40 18.46
CA GLU A 509 -7.89 -40.01 18.46
C GLU A 509 -6.44 -39.87 17.97
N GLU A 510 -5.54 -40.75 18.43
CA GLU A 510 -4.12 -40.71 18.09
C GLU A 510 -3.84 -40.93 16.59
N PRO A 511 -4.33 -42.00 15.93
CA PRO A 511 -4.20 -42.16 14.47
C PRO A 511 -4.77 -40.98 13.67
N ARG A 512 -5.93 -40.45 14.08
CA ARG A 512 -6.56 -39.31 13.40
C ARG A 512 -5.70 -38.05 13.50
N GLU A 513 -5.21 -37.73 14.69
CA GLU A 513 -4.34 -36.58 14.92
C GLU A 513 -3.07 -36.68 14.06
N TRP A 514 -2.47 -37.86 14.00
CA TRP A 514 -1.21 -38.08 13.29
C TRP A 514 -1.39 -38.00 11.77
N LEU A 515 -2.48 -38.55 11.22
CA LEU A 515 -2.82 -38.39 9.81
C LEU A 515 -3.10 -36.92 9.44
N VAL A 516 -3.75 -36.16 10.35
CA VAL A 516 -3.96 -34.71 10.18
C VAL A 516 -2.65 -33.92 10.26
N ARG A 517 -1.72 -34.28 11.16
CA ARG A 517 -0.38 -33.68 11.22
C ARG A 517 0.44 -34.00 9.98
N LEU A 518 0.41 -35.25 9.48
CA LEU A 518 1.08 -35.66 8.25
C LEU A 518 0.48 -35.02 6.99
N GLY A 519 -0.75 -34.52 7.06
CA GLY A 519 -1.44 -34.00 5.89
C GLY A 519 -1.87 -35.11 4.92
N ALA A 520 -2.28 -36.27 5.47
CA ALA A 520 -2.82 -37.41 4.72
C ALA A 520 -4.35 -37.46 4.85
N PRO A 521 -5.12 -36.90 3.89
CA PRO A 521 -6.57 -36.98 3.85
C PRO A 521 -7.12 -38.40 4.05
N TYR A 522 -8.21 -38.51 4.81
CA TYR A 522 -8.92 -39.75 5.07
C TYR A 522 -10.43 -39.53 5.16
N ARG A 523 -11.18 -40.61 4.94
CA ARG A 523 -12.63 -40.67 5.15
C ARG A 523 -12.96 -41.50 6.37
N VAL A 524 -13.93 -41.08 7.16
CA VAL A 524 -14.43 -41.85 8.31
C VAL A 524 -15.45 -42.87 7.81
N GLN A 525 -15.26 -44.15 8.17
CA GLN A 525 -16.16 -45.23 7.81
C GLN A 525 -16.42 -46.13 9.02
N GLY A 526 -17.57 -45.93 9.68
CA GLY A 526 -17.86 -46.59 10.96
C GLY A 526 -16.87 -46.15 12.04
N ASP A 527 -16.20 -47.12 12.66
CA ASP A 527 -15.18 -46.88 13.69
C ASP A 527 -13.76 -46.74 13.11
N ASP A 528 -13.60 -46.87 11.79
CA ASP A 528 -12.32 -46.82 11.09
C ASP A 528 -12.14 -45.52 10.28
N VAL A 529 -10.89 -45.27 9.87
CA VAL A 529 -10.55 -44.24 8.87
C VAL A 529 -9.83 -44.87 7.67
N VAL A 530 -10.20 -44.41 6.48
CA VAL A 530 -9.71 -44.92 5.20
C VAL A 530 -8.86 -43.85 4.52
N VAL A 531 -7.58 -44.14 4.33
CA VAL A 531 -6.62 -43.31 3.60
C VAL A 531 -6.68 -43.72 2.13
N ASP A 532 -6.97 -42.77 1.24
CA ASP A 532 -7.17 -43.05 -0.18
C ASP A 532 -5.87 -42.81 -0.97
N ARG A 533 -5.71 -41.60 -1.52
CA ARG A 533 -4.60 -41.13 -2.38
C ARG A 533 -3.19 -41.47 -1.87
N HIS A 534 -2.97 -41.45 -0.56
CA HIS A 534 -1.64 -41.56 0.05
C HIS A 534 -1.26 -42.98 0.48
N THR A 535 -2.10 -44.00 0.27
CA THR A 535 -1.84 -45.37 0.74
C THR A 535 -0.46 -45.88 0.34
N ALA A 536 -0.15 -45.91 -0.96
CA ALA A 536 1.12 -46.45 -1.44
C ALA A 536 2.34 -45.67 -0.91
N ALA A 537 2.25 -44.33 -0.96
CA ALA A 537 3.32 -43.45 -0.51
C ALA A 537 3.58 -43.56 1.00
N LEU A 538 2.52 -43.59 1.81
CA LEU A 538 2.61 -43.68 3.27
C LEU A 538 3.22 -45.01 3.70
N LEU A 539 2.76 -46.13 3.13
CA LEU A 539 3.29 -47.46 3.47
C LEU A 539 4.76 -47.58 3.12
N VAL A 540 5.17 -47.14 1.93
CA VAL A 540 6.57 -47.23 1.48
C VAL A 540 7.47 -46.29 2.31
N ALA A 541 7.04 -45.06 2.58
CA ALA A 541 7.78 -44.13 3.43
C ALA A 541 7.94 -44.64 4.89
N LEU A 542 6.98 -45.42 5.37
CA LEU A 542 7.04 -46.08 6.68
C LEU A 542 7.66 -47.49 6.62
N GLY A 543 8.19 -47.93 5.47
CA GLY A 543 8.79 -49.24 5.30
C GLY A 543 7.85 -50.40 5.64
N ILE A 544 6.57 -50.27 5.32
CA ILE A 544 5.54 -51.27 5.57
C ILE A 544 5.23 -52.00 4.26
N GLU A 545 5.44 -53.31 4.26
CA GLU A 545 5.01 -54.19 3.17
C GLU A 545 3.56 -54.67 3.41
N PRO A 546 2.59 -54.34 2.53
CA PRO A 546 1.22 -54.77 2.69
C PRO A 546 1.06 -56.28 2.45
N GLY A 547 0.24 -56.94 3.27
CA GLY A 547 -0.07 -58.36 3.17
C GLY A 547 -1.12 -58.79 4.20
N PRO A 548 -1.39 -60.11 4.38
CA PRO A 548 -2.31 -60.60 5.42
C PRO A 548 -1.92 -60.18 6.84
N ALA A 549 -0.62 -59.93 7.06
CA ALA A 549 -0.09 -59.20 8.19
C ALA A 549 0.90 -58.17 7.63
N MET A 550 0.79 -56.92 8.07
CA MET A 550 1.69 -55.84 7.69
C MET A 550 3.10 -56.13 8.24
N ARG A 551 4.12 -56.10 7.37
CA ARG A 551 5.51 -56.38 7.77
C ARG A 551 6.34 -55.11 7.77
N LEU A 552 7.09 -54.90 8.85
CA LEU A 552 8.00 -53.77 9.00
C LEU A 552 9.39 -54.12 8.47
N ALA A 553 9.92 -53.25 7.62
CA ALA A 553 11.34 -53.20 7.30
C ALA A 553 12.15 -52.76 8.54
N PRO A 554 13.42 -53.18 8.68
CA PRO A 554 14.29 -52.72 9.74
C PRO A 554 14.36 -51.19 9.80
N ALA A 555 14.24 -50.63 11.00
CA ALA A 555 14.35 -49.19 11.20
C ALA A 555 15.80 -48.72 10.91
N PRO A 556 16.00 -47.69 10.09
CA PRO A 556 17.32 -47.10 9.90
C PRO A 556 17.84 -46.41 11.17
N ALA A 557 19.15 -46.15 11.20
CA ALA A 557 19.82 -45.50 12.34
C ALA A 557 19.77 -43.96 12.29
N SER A 558 19.19 -43.38 11.24
CA SER A 558 19.13 -41.93 11.06
C SER A 558 18.27 -41.24 12.12
N THR A 559 18.72 -40.07 12.58
CA THR A 559 17.99 -39.19 13.51
C THR A 559 17.25 -38.06 12.79
N ASP A 560 17.47 -37.87 11.49
CA ASP A 560 16.75 -36.91 10.67
C ASP A 560 15.48 -37.57 10.08
N PRO A 561 14.27 -37.03 10.30
CA PRO A 561 13.02 -37.63 9.86
C PRO A 561 12.94 -37.89 8.35
N LEU A 562 13.43 -36.95 7.52
CA LEU A 562 13.39 -37.09 6.07
C LEU A 562 14.36 -38.15 5.56
N THR A 563 15.57 -38.16 6.11
CA THR A 563 16.56 -39.20 5.81
C THR A 563 16.05 -40.57 6.25
N PHE A 564 15.44 -40.67 7.43
CA PHE A 564 14.83 -41.90 7.94
C PHE A 564 13.79 -42.44 6.95
N VAL A 565 12.77 -41.66 6.57
CA VAL A 565 11.74 -42.13 5.60
C VAL A 565 12.29 -42.38 4.21
N SER A 566 13.33 -41.66 3.78
CA SER A 566 13.98 -41.89 2.48
C SER A 566 14.71 -43.23 2.43
N GLU A 567 15.43 -43.58 3.50
CA GLU A 567 16.14 -44.87 3.61
C GLU A 567 15.16 -46.04 3.64
N LEU A 568 14.01 -45.88 4.30
CA LEU A 568 12.93 -46.87 4.33
C LEU A 568 12.24 -47.05 2.98
N ALA A 569 11.97 -45.94 2.29
CA ALA A 569 11.34 -45.96 0.98
C ALA A 569 12.25 -46.53 -0.12
N GLY A 570 13.57 -46.41 0.07
CA GLY A 570 14.59 -46.76 -0.92
C GLY A 570 14.78 -45.70 -2.01
N PHE A 571 14.22 -44.50 -1.81
CA PHE A 571 14.37 -43.35 -2.70
C PHE A 571 14.21 -42.03 -1.91
N PRO A 572 14.66 -40.88 -2.43
CA PRO A 572 14.59 -39.62 -1.71
C PRO A 572 13.14 -39.16 -1.43
N VAL A 573 12.88 -38.68 -0.22
CA VAL A 573 11.65 -37.98 0.14
C VAL A 573 12.04 -36.56 0.55
N LYS A 574 11.54 -35.56 -0.18
CA LYS A 574 11.80 -34.14 0.10
C LYS A 574 10.81 -33.60 1.13
N ALA A 575 11.19 -32.54 1.85
CA ALA A 575 10.26 -31.81 2.70
C ALA A 575 9.11 -31.25 1.83
N ARG A 576 7.86 -31.63 2.13
CA ARG A 576 6.70 -31.12 1.38
C ARG A 576 6.53 -29.61 1.57
N GLY A 577 6.86 -29.11 2.75
CA GLY A 577 6.83 -27.69 3.02
C GLY A 577 7.71 -27.37 4.21
N PRO A 578 9.00 -27.09 4.02
CA PRO A 578 9.92 -26.82 5.12
C PRO A 578 9.73 -25.42 5.73
N THR A 579 9.27 -24.43 4.94
CA THR A 579 9.03 -23.06 5.43
C THR A 579 7.53 -22.76 5.53
N ARG A 580 7.11 -22.18 6.66
CA ARG A 580 5.76 -21.66 6.91
C ARG A 580 5.81 -20.15 7.13
N ILE A 581 5.12 -19.39 6.29
CA ILE A 581 5.09 -17.93 6.35
C ILE A 581 3.98 -17.51 7.31
N GLY A 582 4.36 -16.91 8.44
CA GLY A 582 3.40 -16.24 9.31
C GLY A 582 2.68 -15.11 8.57
N ALA A 583 1.38 -14.98 8.79
CA ALA A 583 0.57 -13.95 8.13
C ALA A 583 -0.62 -13.48 8.97
N ARG A 584 -1.04 -12.23 8.75
CA ARG A 584 -2.31 -11.71 9.27
C ARG A 584 -2.94 -10.72 8.30
N MET A 585 -4.25 -10.57 8.39
CA MET A 585 -4.96 -9.52 7.67
C MET A 585 -4.51 -8.12 8.15
N ALA A 586 -4.30 -7.22 7.20
CA ALA A 586 -3.98 -5.82 7.46
C ALA A 586 -5.08 -4.89 6.96
N ARG A 587 -5.13 -4.53 5.67
CA ARG A 587 -6.18 -3.65 5.13
C ARG A 587 -7.04 -4.44 4.15
N PRO A 588 -8.37 -4.29 4.19
CA PRO A 588 -9.20 -4.81 3.11
C PRO A 588 -8.90 -4.07 1.80
N GLU A 589 -9.31 -4.64 0.69
CA GLU A 589 -9.40 -3.99 -0.60
C GLU A 589 -10.36 -2.78 -0.57
N LYS A 590 -10.22 -1.89 -1.56
CA LYS A 590 -11.03 -0.68 -1.65
C LYS A 590 -11.32 -0.33 -3.10
N SER A 591 -12.58 0.04 -3.35
CA SER A 591 -13.04 0.64 -4.60
C SER A 591 -14.13 1.66 -4.27
N ALA A 592 -13.79 2.96 -4.20
CA ALA A 592 -14.75 3.99 -3.79
C ALA A 592 -14.43 5.39 -4.33
N PRO A 593 -15.46 6.23 -4.61
CA PRO A 593 -15.25 7.64 -4.92
C PRO A 593 -14.54 8.37 -3.78
N ARG A 594 -13.54 9.21 -4.10
CA ARG A 594 -12.84 10.02 -3.09
C ARG A 594 -13.72 11.18 -2.64
N LYS A 595 -14.33 11.02 -1.47
CA LYS A 595 -15.21 12.03 -0.87
C LYS A 595 -14.49 12.79 0.25
N MET A 596 -14.51 14.12 0.17
CA MET A 596 -14.15 14.96 1.33
C MET A 596 -15.20 14.78 2.44
N GLN A 597 -14.87 15.23 3.66
CA GLN A 597 -15.80 15.18 4.79
C GLN A 597 -16.14 16.60 5.28
N PRO A 598 -17.41 17.05 5.15
CA PRO A 598 -18.49 16.50 4.32
C PRO A 598 -18.15 16.54 2.82
N ALA A 599 -18.86 15.76 2.00
CA ALA A 599 -18.59 15.61 0.56
C ALA A 599 -19.25 16.73 -0.25
N PRO A 600 -18.50 17.72 -0.77
CA PRO A 600 -19.07 18.83 -1.52
C PRO A 600 -19.26 18.46 -3.01
N HIS A 601 -20.22 19.13 -3.64
CA HIS A 601 -20.37 19.20 -5.09
C HIS A 601 -19.68 20.46 -5.65
N SER A 602 -19.54 21.52 -4.84
CA SER A 602 -18.99 22.82 -5.27
C SER A 602 -17.94 23.36 -4.30
N LEU A 603 -16.81 23.84 -4.85
CA LEU A 603 -15.82 24.63 -4.09
C LEU A 603 -16.25 26.11 -3.99
N PHE A 604 -17.45 26.35 -3.46
CA PHE A 604 -17.98 27.67 -3.19
C PHE A 604 -18.20 27.88 -1.68
N PRO A 605 -17.70 28.97 -1.08
CA PRO A 605 -17.84 29.20 0.36
C PRO A 605 -19.24 29.72 0.72
N ILE A 606 -19.91 29.04 1.65
CA ILE A 606 -21.24 29.44 2.15
C ILE A 606 -21.27 29.76 3.66
N GLY A 607 -20.12 29.74 4.32
CA GLY A 607 -20.04 29.99 5.76
C GLY A 607 -20.85 28.98 6.57
N HIS A 608 -21.55 29.48 7.59
CA HIS A 608 -22.43 28.69 8.45
C HIS A 608 -23.90 28.71 8.00
N GLU A 609 -24.21 29.44 6.92
CA GLU A 609 -25.59 29.69 6.48
C GLU A 609 -26.25 28.48 5.80
N GLY A 610 -25.45 27.47 5.41
CA GLY A 610 -25.95 26.22 4.83
C GLY A 610 -26.19 25.10 5.82
N GLY A 611 -26.30 25.41 7.12
CA GLY A 611 -26.51 24.42 8.17
C GLY A 611 -25.36 23.41 8.34
N ALA A 612 -25.63 22.31 9.05
CA ALA A 612 -24.63 21.28 9.32
C ALA A 612 -24.19 20.52 8.06
N GLN A 613 -25.10 20.37 7.10
CA GLN A 613 -24.87 19.66 5.84
C GLN A 613 -24.22 20.53 4.75
N ARG A 614 -24.09 21.84 4.99
CA ARG A 614 -23.51 22.83 4.07
C ARG A 614 -24.26 22.92 2.74
N LEU A 615 -25.58 23.01 2.82
CA LEU A 615 -26.47 23.09 1.66
C LEU A 615 -26.53 24.52 1.10
N LEU A 616 -26.29 24.65 -0.19
CA LEU A 616 -26.32 25.93 -0.90
C LEU A 616 -27.73 26.52 -0.91
N LEU A 617 -28.77 25.68 -1.01
CA LEU A 617 -30.16 26.13 -0.99
C LEU A 617 -30.58 26.76 0.32
N GLU A 618 -30.16 26.18 1.45
CA GLU A 618 -30.42 26.73 2.77
C GLU A 618 -29.74 28.10 2.91
N ALA A 619 -28.48 28.22 2.47
CA ALA A 619 -27.75 29.48 2.48
C ALA A 619 -28.38 30.54 1.55
N ALA A 620 -28.95 30.13 0.42
CA ALA A 620 -29.59 31.01 -0.55
C ALA A 620 -30.94 31.59 -0.08
N THR A 621 -31.51 31.09 1.03
CA THR A 621 -32.70 31.71 1.66
C THR A 621 -32.40 33.08 2.28
N LYS A 622 -31.12 33.38 2.54
CA LYS A 622 -30.66 34.68 3.00
C LYS A 622 -30.54 35.65 1.84
N GLU A 623 -30.90 36.92 2.08
CA GLU A 623 -30.76 37.99 1.08
C GLU A 623 -29.29 38.15 0.64
N THR A 624 -28.36 38.14 1.59
CA THR A 624 -26.91 38.11 1.34
C THR A 624 -26.20 37.26 2.37
N ILE A 625 -25.14 36.56 1.97
CA ILE A 625 -24.21 35.90 2.89
C ILE A 625 -22.90 36.69 2.99
N GLU A 626 -22.26 36.67 4.17
CA GLU A 626 -20.94 37.27 4.37
C GLU A 626 -19.89 36.17 4.44
N VAL A 627 -19.03 36.08 3.42
CA VAL A 627 -17.98 35.06 3.32
C VAL A 627 -16.67 35.67 2.86
N GLU A 628 -15.57 35.00 3.20
CA GLU A 628 -14.23 35.41 2.78
C GLU A 628 -13.90 34.81 1.41
N VAL A 629 -13.71 35.68 0.43
CA VAL A 629 -13.42 35.31 -0.97
C VAL A 629 -12.32 36.20 -1.55
N GLY A 630 -11.61 35.67 -2.54
CA GLY A 630 -10.60 36.41 -3.29
C GLY A 630 -11.20 37.61 -4.03
N LEU A 631 -10.57 38.78 -3.89
CA LEU A 631 -10.90 39.92 -4.74
C LEU A 631 -10.29 39.71 -6.13
N ARG A 632 -11.11 39.87 -7.16
CA ARG A 632 -10.70 39.79 -8.56
C ARG A 632 -11.12 41.06 -9.30
N ILE A 633 -10.36 41.46 -10.31
CA ILE A 633 -10.66 42.64 -11.13
C ILE A 633 -10.81 42.22 -12.59
N CYS A 634 -11.93 42.60 -13.20
CA CYS A 634 -12.16 42.34 -14.62
C CYS A 634 -11.13 43.09 -15.48
N ALA A 635 -10.43 42.36 -16.35
CA ALA A 635 -9.47 42.96 -17.28
C ALA A 635 -10.14 43.86 -18.34
N SER A 636 -11.42 43.61 -18.65
CA SER A 636 -12.15 44.35 -19.70
C SER A 636 -12.84 45.63 -19.20
N CYS A 637 -13.46 45.61 -18.02
CA CYS A 637 -14.26 46.75 -17.51
C CYS A 637 -13.79 47.30 -16.15
N GLY A 638 -12.76 46.71 -15.54
CA GLY A 638 -12.25 47.16 -14.23
C GLY A 638 -13.16 46.86 -13.02
N LYS A 639 -14.33 46.23 -13.22
CA LYS A 639 -15.25 45.88 -12.13
C LYS A 639 -14.57 44.94 -11.12
N ARG A 640 -14.68 45.28 -9.83
CA ARG A 640 -14.31 44.41 -8.71
C ARG A 640 -15.34 43.28 -8.59
N TRP A 641 -14.85 42.05 -8.51
CA TRP A 641 -15.65 40.84 -8.53
C TRP A 641 -14.97 39.73 -7.72
N PHE A 642 -15.57 38.54 -7.67
CA PHE A 642 -15.01 37.38 -6.95
C PHE A 642 -14.97 36.11 -7.80
N LEU A 643 -15.78 36.01 -8.87
CA LEU A 643 -15.73 34.88 -9.82
C LEU A 643 -14.75 35.14 -10.98
N PRO A 644 -14.22 34.09 -11.61
CA PRO A 644 -13.33 34.23 -12.77
C PRO A 644 -13.97 34.94 -13.97
N LYS A 645 -15.28 34.80 -14.16
CA LYS A 645 -16.04 35.50 -15.21
C LYS A 645 -16.82 36.69 -14.67
N CYS A 646 -16.61 37.86 -15.26
CA CYS A 646 -17.35 39.07 -14.93
C CYS A 646 -18.74 39.06 -15.59
N SER A 647 -19.67 39.85 -15.04
CA SER A 647 -20.99 40.07 -15.63
C SER A 647 -20.96 40.73 -17.03
N CYS A 648 -19.86 41.41 -17.40
CA CYS A 648 -19.67 41.93 -18.76
C CYS A 648 -19.12 40.88 -19.76
N GLY A 649 -18.85 39.66 -19.29
CA GLY A 649 -18.25 38.59 -20.09
C GLY A 649 -16.72 38.53 -20.05
N GLY A 650 -16.03 39.58 -19.60
CA GLY A 650 -14.57 39.61 -19.47
C GLY A 650 -14.03 38.73 -18.33
N HIS A 651 -12.81 38.22 -18.49
CA HIS A 651 -12.11 37.46 -17.45
C HIS A 651 -11.59 38.37 -16.34
N THR A 652 -11.59 37.86 -15.11
CA THR A 652 -11.12 38.59 -13.94
C THR A 652 -9.79 38.00 -13.45
N VAL A 653 -8.89 38.85 -12.98
CA VAL A 653 -7.59 38.45 -12.45
C VAL A 653 -7.57 38.68 -10.95
N SER A 654 -6.98 37.76 -10.19
CA SER A 654 -6.84 37.89 -8.74
C SER A 654 -6.02 39.14 -8.37
N ARG A 655 -6.52 39.95 -7.45
CA ARG A 655 -5.86 41.18 -6.96
C ARG A 655 -6.05 41.29 -5.46
N ASN A 656 -4.97 41.58 -4.73
CA ASN A 656 -4.93 41.61 -3.25
C ASN A 656 -5.22 40.23 -2.62
N GLY A 657 -5.13 40.15 -1.29
CA GLY A 657 -5.50 38.96 -0.52
C GLY A 657 -7.03 38.80 -0.39
N PRO A 658 -7.49 37.67 0.18
CA PRO A 658 -8.90 37.44 0.44
C PRO A 658 -9.52 38.52 1.34
N THR A 659 -10.77 38.87 1.08
CA THR A 659 -11.53 39.83 1.89
C THR A 659 -12.93 39.29 2.18
N ARG A 660 -13.53 39.74 3.28
CA ARG A 660 -14.95 39.46 3.53
C ARG A 660 -15.80 40.29 2.58
N GLN A 661 -16.70 39.62 1.86
CA GLN A 661 -17.61 40.24 0.90
C GLN A 661 -19.04 39.78 1.15
N ARG A 662 -20.01 40.67 0.91
CA ARG A 662 -21.43 40.34 0.92
C ARG A 662 -21.84 39.83 -0.46
N ILE A 663 -22.30 38.59 -0.53
CA ILE A 663 -22.67 37.92 -1.79
C ILE A 663 -24.19 37.70 -1.81
N PRO A 664 -24.90 38.17 -2.86
CA PRO A 664 -26.32 37.85 -3.08
C PRO A 664 -26.45 36.43 -3.64
N LEU A 665 -26.28 35.40 -2.78
CA LEU A 665 -26.17 34.01 -3.22
C LEU A 665 -27.38 33.53 -4.04
N ALA A 666 -28.59 33.97 -3.71
CA ALA A 666 -29.80 33.63 -4.46
C ALA A 666 -29.73 34.05 -5.94
N GLU A 667 -29.20 35.24 -6.23
CA GLU A 667 -29.05 35.74 -7.59
C GLU A 667 -27.96 35.00 -8.36
N VAL A 668 -26.83 34.71 -7.68
CA VAL A 668 -25.73 33.94 -8.26
C VAL A 668 -26.21 32.52 -8.60
N LEU A 669 -26.95 31.87 -7.69
CA LEU A 669 -27.52 30.55 -7.92
C LEU A 669 -28.54 30.56 -9.07
N ARG A 670 -29.46 31.52 -9.11
CA ARG A 670 -30.43 31.65 -10.20
C ARG A 670 -29.73 31.78 -11.55
N THR A 671 -28.73 32.65 -11.63
CA THR A 671 -27.93 32.83 -12.86
C THR A 671 -27.24 31.53 -13.29
N ALA A 672 -26.74 30.75 -12.33
CA ALA A 672 -26.12 29.46 -12.60
C ALA A 672 -27.14 28.43 -13.11
N LEU A 673 -28.33 28.38 -12.51
CA LEU A 673 -29.43 27.50 -12.95
C LEU A 673 -29.92 27.85 -14.36
N ASP A 674 -30.10 29.15 -14.65
CA ASP A 674 -30.53 29.62 -15.97
C ASP A 674 -29.51 29.25 -17.06
N ARG A 675 -28.20 29.43 -16.79
CA ARG A 675 -27.12 29.05 -17.73
C ARG A 675 -27.03 27.55 -17.94
N THR A 676 -27.17 26.77 -16.86
CA THR A 676 -27.14 25.32 -16.94
C THR A 676 -28.44 24.72 -17.46
N GLY A 677 -29.51 25.51 -17.62
CA GLY A 677 -30.82 25.05 -18.08
C GLY A 677 -31.53 24.14 -17.06
N GLU A 678 -31.19 24.24 -15.77
CA GLU A 678 -31.73 23.40 -14.70
C GLU A 678 -32.86 24.11 -13.97
N SER A 679 -34.08 23.58 -14.04
CA SER A 679 -35.28 24.23 -13.48
C SER A 679 -35.44 24.11 -11.96
N LYS A 680 -34.77 23.13 -11.35
CA LYS A 680 -34.79 22.91 -9.90
C LYS A 680 -33.39 22.51 -9.43
N PRO A 681 -32.82 23.21 -8.44
CA PRO A 681 -31.55 22.82 -7.84
C PRO A 681 -31.72 21.53 -7.04
N ALA A 682 -30.85 20.54 -7.28
CA ALA A 682 -30.65 19.41 -6.37
C ALA A 682 -30.06 19.89 -5.03
N ASP A 683 -29.90 18.99 -4.06
CA ASP A 683 -29.20 19.30 -2.80
C ASP A 683 -27.70 19.50 -3.05
N ILE A 684 -27.32 20.75 -3.37
CA ILE A 684 -25.93 21.13 -3.66
C ILE A 684 -25.19 21.35 -2.34
N LYS A 685 -24.25 20.46 -2.02
CA LYS A 685 -23.33 20.63 -0.89
C LYS A 685 -22.14 21.50 -1.31
N ALA A 686 -21.85 22.54 -0.54
CA ALA A 686 -20.73 23.44 -0.80
C ALA A 686 -19.72 23.41 0.36
N VAL A 687 -18.67 24.24 0.27
CA VAL A 687 -17.65 24.32 1.34
C VAL A 687 -18.00 25.40 2.36
N GLN A 688 -17.62 25.19 3.62
CA GLN A 688 -17.81 26.21 4.64
C GLN A 688 -16.95 27.46 4.37
N GLY A 689 -15.75 27.27 3.83
CA GLY A 689 -14.83 28.34 3.48
C GLY A 689 -13.72 27.82 2.56
N MET A 690 -13.14 28.70 1.76
CA MET A 690 -12.01 28.36 0.91
C MET A 690 -10.73 28.24 1.74
N ILE A 691 -9.96 27.17 1.51
CA ILE A 691 -8.68 26.89 2.18
C ILE A 691 -7.46 27.29 1.33
N SER A 692 -7.70 27.71 0.10
CA SER A 692 -6.69 28.13 -0.87
C SER A 692 -6.15 29.53 -0.61
N ARG A 693 -4.91 29.81 -1.04
CA ARG A 693 -4.23 31.09 -0.85
C ARG A 693 -5.03 32.31 -1.35
N THR A 694 -5.58 32.22 -2.56
CA THR A 694 -6.35 33.32 -3.18
C THR A 694 -7.83 33.30 -2.80
N LYS A 695 -8.30 32.23 -2.13
CA LYS A 695 -9.73 31.98 -1.83
C LYS A 695 -10.65 32.24 -3.03
N THR A 696 -10.21 31.85 -4.23
CA THR A 696 -11.01 31.98 -5.46
C THR A 696 -12.10 30.89 -5.47
N PRO A 697 -13.40 31.25 -5.42
CA PRO A 697 -14.46 30.27 -5.48
C PRO A 697 -14.62 29.66 -6.88
N GLU A 698 -15.02 28.39 -6.93
CA GLU A 698 -15.43 27.72 -8.15
C GLU A 698 -16.80 28.24 -8.63
N PRO A 699 -17.06 28.36 -9.94
CA PRO A 699 -18.39 28.68 -10.47
C PRO A 699 -19.46 27.68 -9.98
N ILE A 700 -20.59 28.20 -9.53
CA ILE A 700 -21.70 27.39 -8.99
C ILE A 700 -22.28 26.45 -10.06
N GLU A 701 -22.20 26.83 -11.33
CA GLU A 701 -22.61 26.00 -12.47
C GLU A 701 -21.98 24.61 -12.43
N LYS A 702 -20.69 24.51 -12.08
CA LYS A 702 -20.02 23.22 -11.93
C LYS A 702 -20.63 22.40 -10.80
N GLY A 703 -20.95 23.05 -9.67
CA GLY A 703 -21.62 22.44 -8.53
C GLY A 703 -23.02 21.92 -8.83
N VAL A 704 -23.80 22.66 -9.62
CA VAL A 704 -25.14 22.26 -10.09
C VAL A 704 -25.04 20.99 -10.93
N LEU A 705 -24.13 20.98 -11.93
CA LEU A 705 -23.96 19.84 -12.82
C LEU A 705 -23.38 18.62 -12.08
N ARG A 706 -22.43 18.80 -11.16
CA ARG A 706 -21.95 17.70 -10.31
C ARG A 706 -23.07 17.09 -9.47
N ALA A 707 -23.90 17.92 -8.83
CA ALA A 707 -25.03 17.43 -8.03
C ALA A 707 -26.07 16.67 -8.88
N LYS A 708 -26.33 17.13 -10.12
CA LYS A 708 -27.21 16.44 -11.07
C LYS A 708 -26.74 15.01 -11.37
N HIS A 709 -25.43 14.80 -11.46
CA HIS A 709 -24.82 13.51 -11.79
C HIS A 709 -24.38 12.70 -10.55
N ASP A 710 -24.67 13.16 -9.32
CA ASP A 710 -24.16 12.58 -8.06
C ASP A 710 -22.62 12.41 -8.06
N VAL A 711 -21.93 13.45 -8.50
CA VAL A 711 -20.47 13.54 -8.58
C VAL A 711 -19.93 14.47 -7.49
N TYR A 712 -18.80 14.10 -6.89
CA TYR A 712 -18.20 14.84 -5.78
C TYR A 712 -16.86 15.46 -6.19
N VAL A 713 -16.61 16.69 -5.75
CA VAL A 713 -15.38 17.42 -6.05
C VAL A 713 -14.34 17.23 -4.95
N PHE A 714 -13.08 17.07 -5.33
CA PHE A 714 -11.95 17.08 -4.41
C PHE A 714 -11.34 18.49 -4.25
N LYS A 715 -10.38 18.64 -3.34
CA LYS A 715 -9.83 19.96 -2.93
C LYS A 715 -9.23 20.80 -4.06
N ASP A 716 -8.85 20.18 -5.17
CA ASP A 716 -8.20 20.81 -6.32
C ASP A 716 -9.15 21.03 -7.51
N GLY A 717 -10.43 20.69 -7.37
CA GLY A 717 -11.46 20.80 -8.42
C GLY A 717 -11.70 19.51 -9.22
N THR A 718 -10.84 18.50 -9.10
CA THR A 718 -10.95 17.24 -9.83
C THR A 718 -11.95 16.27 -9.18
N THR A 719 -12.40 15.29 -9.96
CA THR A 719 -13.24 14.19 -9.51
C THR A 719 -12.43 12.90 -9.49
N ARG A 720 -12.43 12.16 -8.38
CA ARG A 720 -11.53 11.01 -8.23
C ARG A 720 -12.21 9.77 -7.72
N PHE A 721 -11.65 8.63 -8.11
CA PHE A 721 -12.07 7.32 -7.64
C PHE A 721 -10.85 6.53 -7.16
N ASP A 722 -10.87 6.06 -5.91
CA ASP A 722 -9.77 5.37 -5.26
C ASP A 722 -9.91 3.86 -5.39
N MET A 723 -8.82 3.18 -5.76
CA MET A 723 -8.75 1.72 -5.84
C MET A 723 -7.45 1.18 -5.26
N THR A 724 -7.51 -0.01 -4.67
CA THR A 724 -6.31 -0.80 -4.33
C THR A 724 -5.55 -1.18 -5.59
N ASN A 725 -4.22 -1.05 -5.57
CA ASN A 725 -3.38 -1.43 -6.71
C ASN A 725 -3.09 -2.93 -6.72
N LEU A 726 -3.27 -3.56 -7.88
CA LEU A 726 -2.78 -4.91 -8.16
C LEU A 726 -1.95 -4.92 -9.45
N PRO A 727 -0.84 -5.68 -9.50
CA PRO A 727 -0.05 -5.77 -10.70
C PRO A 727 -0.75 -6.71 -11.70
N LEU A 728 -0.59 -6.44 -12.98
CA LEU A 728 -1.02 -7.35 -14.04
C LEU A 728 -0.08 -7.21 -15.23
N THR A 729 0.43 -8.33 -15.73
CA THR A 729 1.29 -8.34 -16.93
C THR A 729 0.60 -8.95 -18.14
N HIS A 730 -0.40 -9.78 -17.90
CA HIS A 730 -1.16 -10.47 -18.94
C HIS A 730 -2.61 -10.61 -18.50
N PHE A 731 -3.53 -10.65 -19.47
CA PHE A 731 -4.96 -10.87 -19.24
C PHE A 731 -5.56 -11.69 -20.39
N THR A 732 -6.73 -12.28 -20.18
CA THR A 732 -7.57 -12.81 -21.27
C THR A 732 -8.72 -11.82 -21.54
N PRO A 733 -9.19 -11.67 -22.79
CA PRO A 733 -10.35 -10.82 -23.08
C PRO A 733 -11.57 -11.13 -22.20
N GLN A 734 -11.81 -12.41 -21.90
CA GLN A 734 -12.90 -12.87 -21.05
C GLN A 734 -12.84 -12.27 -19.63
N GLU A 735 -11.67 -12.30 -18.98
CA GLU A 735 -11.48 -11.83 -17.59
C GLU A 735 -11.72 -10.34 -17.42
N VAL A 736 -11.44 -9.57 -18.47
CA VAL A 736 -11.57 -8.11 -18.44
C VAL A 736 -12.87 -7.64 -19.10
N GLY A 737 -13.75 -8.58 -19.46
CA GLY A 737 -15.09 -8.34 -19.99
C GLY A 737 -15.11 -7.69 -21.37
N ILE A 738 -14.16 -8.02 -22.26
CA ILE A 738 -14.12 -7.48 -23.63
C ILE A 738 -14.13 -8.58 -24.69
N SER A 739 -14.71 -8.28 -25.85
CA SER A 739 -14.65 -9.17 -27.02
C SER A 739 -13.27 -9.15 -27.68
N VAL A 740 -12.95 -10.20 -28.43
CA VAL A 740 -11.74 -10.25 -29.29
C VAL A 740 -11.67 -9.07 -30.26
N GLU A 741 -12.81 -8.67 -30.85
CA GLU A 741 -12.87 -7.50 -31.75
C GLU A 741 -12.49 -6.21 -31.01
N THR A 742 -12.97 -6.05 -29.79
CA THR A 742 -12.65 -4.89 -28.94
C THR A 742 -11.17 -4.88 -28.56
N ALA A 743 -10.62 -6.03 -28.18
CA ALA A 743 -9.19 -6.18 -27.88
C ALA A 743 -8.32 -5.80 -29.10
N ARG A 744 -8.68 -6.28 -30.30
CA ARG A 744 -8.01 -5.91 -31.56
C ARG A 744 -8.12 -4.41 -31.85
N ARG A 745 -9.30 -3.79 -31.64
CA ARG A 745 -9.50 -2.34 -31.77
C ARG A 745 -8.61 -1.53 -30.82
N LEU A 746 -8.35 -2.05 -29.62
CA LEU A 746 -7.45 -1.44 -28.63
C LEU A 746 -5.95 -1.63 -28.95
N GLY A 747 -5.63 -2.48 -29.94
CA GLY A 747 -4.27 -2.75 -30.42
C GLY A 747 -3.71 -4.12 -30.01
N TYR A 748 -4.52 -5.01 -29.43
CA TYR A 748 -4.11 -6.37 -29.06
C TYR A 748 -4.40 -7.34 -30.21
N MET A 749 -3.39 -7.56 -31.05
CA MET A 749 -3.52 -8.37 -32.27
C MET A 749 -3.08 -9.83 -32.10
N ARG A 750 -2.21 -10.08 -31.13
CA ARG A 750 -1.55 -11.37 -30.92
C ARG A 750 -1.65 -11.81 -29.47
N ASP A 751 -1.68 -13.12 -29.27
CA ASP A 751 -1.56 -13.73 -27.95
C ASP A 751 -0.09 -13.74 -27.47
N ARG A 752 0.12 -14.18 -26.22
CA ARG A 752 1.43 -14.33 -25.58
C ARG A 752 2.38 -15.24 -26.37
N GLY A 753 1.86 -16.21 -27.11
CA GLY A 753 2.63 -17.11 -27.97
C GLY A 753 3.04 -16.49 -29.32
N GLY A 754 2.55 -15.27 -29.63
CA GLY A 754 2.78 -14.57 -30.88
C GLY A 754 1.82 -14.96 -32.01
N GLY A 755 0.85 -15.85 -31.73
CA GLY A 755 -0.22 -16.24 -32.64
C GLY A 755 -1.32 -15.18 -32.71
N PRO A 756 -2.22 -15.24 -33.71
CA PRO A 756 -3.33 -14.28 -33.81
C PRO A 756 -4.31 -14.44 -32.64
N LEU A 757 -4.82 -13.31 -32.12
CA LEU A 757 -5.86 -13.31 -31.09
C LEU A 757 -7.22 -13.61 -31.73
N GLU A 758 -7.77 -14.79 -31.54
CA GLU A 758 -9.02 -15.29 -32.16
C GLU A 758 -10.09 -15.70 -31.16
N ARG A 759 -9.70 -16.05 -29.92
CA ARG A 759 -10.59 -16.50 -28.85
C ARG A 759 -10.44 -15.65 -27.59
N GLU A 760 -11.49 -15.64 -26.77
CA GLU A 760 -11.55 -14.84 -25.54
C GLU A 760 -10.75 -15.44 -24.37
N ASP A 761 -10.35 -16.71 -24.49
CA ASP A 761 -9.53 -17.45 -23.52
C ASP A 761 -8.01 -17.33 -23.80
N GLN A 762 -7.62 -16.68 -24.90
CA GLN A 762 -6.22 -16.47 -25.22
C GLN A 762 -5.63 -15.34 -24.36
N THR A 763 -4.52 -15.64 -23.70
CA THR A 763 -3.77 -14.68 -22.90
C THR A 763 -2.99 -13.70 -23.78
N VAL A 764 -3.14 -12.39 -23.53
CA VAL A 764 -2.40 -11.30 -24.18
C VAL A 764 -1.53 -10.56 -23.16
N GLU A 765 -0.40 -10.01 -23.61
CA GLU A 765 0.49 -9.19 -22.77
C GLU A 765 -0.05 -7.76 -22.64
N LEU A 766 -0.29 -7.31 -21.40
CA LEU A 766 -0.83 -5.98 -21.08
C LEU A 766 0.17 -4.88 -21.42
N ARG A 767 -0.27 -3.84 -22.14
CA ARG A 767 0.61 -2.72 -22.48
C ARG A 767 0.94 -1.86 -21.25
N PRO A 768 2.12 -1.19 -21.21
CA PRO A 768 2.63 -0.56 -19.99
C PRO A 768 1.77 0.53 -19.35
N GLN A 769 0.87 1.19 -20.10
CA GLN A 769 -0.01 2.25 -19.60
C GLN A 769 -1.50 1.89 -19.71
N ASP A 770 -1.80 0.62 -19.99
CA ASP A 770 -3.18 0.14 -20.01
C ASP A 770 -3.57 -0.39 -18.62
N ILE A 771 -4.84 -0.16 -18.24
CA ILE A 771 -5.39 -0.56 -16.94
C ILE A 771 -6.73 -1.27 -17.10
N VAL A 772 -6.98 -2.18 -16.17
CA VAL A 772 -8.27 -2.85 -15.96
C VAL A 772 -8.79 -2.38 -14.61
N VAL A 773 -9.94 -1.72 -14.60
CA VAL A 773 -10.48 -1.06 -13.40
C VAL A 773 -11.69 -1.80 -12.86
N ALA A 774 -11.98 -1.65 -11.57
CA ALA A 774 -13.21 -2.19 -10.99
C ALA A 774 -14.45 -1.68 -11.73
N ARG A 775 -15.47 -2.52 -11.90
CA ARG A 775 -16.75 -2.15 -12.53
C ARG A 775 -17.41 -0.94 -11.85
N SER A 776 -17.33 -0.88 -10.52
CA SER A 776 -17.79 0.26 -9.71
C SER A 776 -17.06 1.58 -10.02
N CYS A 777 -15.79 1.52 -10.44
CA CYS A 777 -15.09 2.68 -10.97
C CYS A 777 -15.68 3.10 -12.32
N GLY A 778 -15.86 2.16 -13.25
CA GLY A 778 -16.48 2.41 -14.55
C GLY A 778 -17.84 3.10 -14.43
N GLU A 779 -18.73 2.59 -13.58
CA GLU A 779 -20.05 3.17 -13.30
C GLU A 779 -19.96 4.61 -12.76
N TYR A 780 -19.00 4.89 -11.87
CA TYR A 780 -18.78 6.25 -11.39
C TYR A 780 -18.22 7.15 -12.50
N LEU A 781 -17.25 6.67 -13.29
CA LEU A 781 -16.66 7.44 -14.38
C LEU A 781 -17.65 7.75 -15.50
N VAL A 782 -18.66 6.91 -15.75
CA VAL A 782 -19.78 7.23 -16.66
C VAL A 782 -20.54 8.47 -16.16
N ARG A 783 -20.78 8.58 -14.86
CA ARG A 783 -21.40 9.77 -14.27
C ARG A 783 -20.49 11.00 -14.39
N VAL A 784 -19.18 10.83 -14.21
CA VAL A 784 -18.20 11.90 -14.45
C VAL A 784 -18.20 12.33 -15.92
N ALA A 785 -18.23 11.39 -16.86
CA ALA A 785 -18.31 11.65 -18.29
C ALA A 785 -19.56 12.45 -18.65
N GLY A 786 -20.73 12.04 -18.14
CA GLY A 786 -21.99 12.78 -18.30
C GLY A 786 -21.93 14.20 -17.71
N PHE A 787 -21.27 14.37 -16.56
CA PHE A 787 -20.97 15.69 -15.99
C PHE A 787 -20.10 16.54 -16.92
N ILE A 788 -19.02 15.98 -17.47
CA ILE A 788 -18.11 16.71 -18.37
C ILE A 788 -18.82 17.08 -19.67
N ASP A 789 -19.63 16.21 -20.24
CA ASP A 789 -20.38 16.50 -21.47
C ASP A 789 -21.37 17.64 -21.26
N ASP A 790 -22.17 17.58 -20.18
CA ASP A 790 -23.07 18.67 -19.83
C ASP A 790 -22.31 19.97 -19.51
N LEU A 791 -21.13 19.87 -18.90
CA LEU A 791 -20.28 21.02 -18.61
C LEU A 791 -19.76 21.68 -19.89
N LEU A 792 -19.28 20.90 -20.85
CA LEU A 792 -18.83 21.38 -22.16
C LEU A 792 -19.96 22.05 -22.94
N GLU A 793 -21.12 21.40 -23.01
CA GLU A 793 -22.29 21.88 -23.75
C GLU A 793 -22.89 23.13 -23.11
N ARG A 794 -23.22 23.06 -21.82
CA ARG A 794 -24.07 24.05 -21.15
C ARG A 794 -23.28 25.24 -20.58
N LEU A 795 -22.04 25.04 -20.12
CA LEU A 795 -21.22 26.12 -19.59
C LEU A 795 -20.25 26.68 -20.64
N TYR A 796 -19.54 25.80 -21.34
CA TYR A 796 -18.49 26.21 -22.27
C TYR A 796 -18.97 26.41 -23.73
N GLY A 797 -20.18 25.97 -24.07
CA GLY A 797 -20.72 26.07 -25.44
C GLY A 797 -19.86 25.31 -26.45
N LEU A 798 -19.42 24.11 -26.09
CA LEU A 798 -18.65 23.17 -26.90
C LEU A 798 -19.45 21.88 -27.13
N GLY A 799 -19.02 21.05 -28.08
CA GLY A 799 -19.63 19.74 -28.28
C GLY A 799 -19.36 18.79 -27.11
N ARG A 800 -20.25 17.81 -26.94
CA ARG A 800 -20.04 16.67 -26.03
C ARG A 800 -18.79 15.89 -26.48
N PHE A 801 -18.10 15.26 -25.54
CA PHE A 801 -16.81 14.60 -25.77
C PHE A 801 -16.88 13.09 -25.57
N TYR A 802 -17.50 12.61 -24.48
CA TYR A 802 -17.52 11.18 -24.15
C TYR A 802 -18.77 10.48 -24.69
N GLU A 803 -19.94 11.07 -24.47
CA GLU A 803 -21.25 10.49 -24.79
C GLU A 803 -21.48 9.09 -24.19
N ALA A 804 -20.76 8.77 -23.11
CA ALA A 804 -20.77 7.47 -22.45
C ALA A 804 -22.07 7.21 -21.69
N LYS A 805 -22.65 6.02 -21.88
CA LYS A 805 -23.87 5.55 -21.21
C LYS A 805 -23.63 4.32 -20.35
N ALA A 806 -22.60 3.55 -20.67
CA ALA A 806 -22.17 2.37 -19.93
C ALA A 806 -20.63 2.35 -19.79
N PRO A 807 -20.07 1.59 -18.83
CA PRO A 807 -18.62 1.49 -18.64
C PRO A 807 -17.88 1.12 -19.93
N GLU A 808 -18.46 0.28 -20.78
CA GLU A 808 -17.87 -0.20 -22.03
C GLU A 808 -17.59 0.94 -23.04
N ASP A 809 -18.34 2.05 -22.96
CA ASP A 809 -18.11 3.25 -23.78
C ASP A 809 -16.81 3.98 -23.38
N LEU A 810 -16.27 3.70 -22.19
CA LEU A 810 -15.01 4.28 -21.70
C LEU A 810 -13.78 3.50 -22.16
N LEU A 811 -13.95 2.37 -22.85
CA LEU A 811 -12.83 1.58 -23.37
C LEU A 811 -12.01 2.38 -24.39
N GLY A 812 -10.72 2.51 -24.12
CA GLY A 812 -9.78 3.30 -24.91
C GLY A 812 -9.70 4.77 -24.51
N HIS A 813 -10.55 5.26 -23.60
CA HIS A 813 -10.42 6.61 -23.07
C HIS A 813 -9.27 6.73 -22.07
N LEU A 814 -8.69 7.93 -22.04
CA LEU A 814 -7.54 8.26 -21.22
C LEU A 814 -7.93 8.73 -19.82
N VAL A 815 -7.16 8.28 -18.85
CA VAL A 815 -7.26 8.68 -17.46
C VAL A 815 -5.91 9.12 -16.92
N VAL A 816 -5.93 9.89 -15.85
CA VAL A 816 -4.77 10.20 -15.02
C VAL A 816 -4.85 9.32 -13.79
N THR A 817 -3.79 8.55 -13.57
CA THR A 817 -3.57 7.83 -12.32
C THR A 817 -2.71 8.67 -11.39
N LEU A 818 -3.13 8.83 -10.14
CA LEU A 818 -2.46 9.71 -9.18
C LEU A 818 -2.41 9.06 -7.80
N ALA A 819 -1.19 8.98 -7.27
CA ALA A 819 -0.95 8.42 -5.96
C ALA A 819 -1.09 9.47 -4.84
N PRO A 820 -1.58 9.08 -3.65
CA PRO A 820 -1.48 9.91 -2.45
C PRO A 820 -0.03 10.38 -2.24
N HIS A 821 0.17 11.55 -1.64
CA HIS A 821 1.51 12.12 -1.36
C HIS A 821 2.40 12.43 -2.57
N THR A 822 1.93 12.21 -3.80
CA THR A 822 2.63 12.58 -5.03
C THR A 822 2.06 13.86 -5.62
N SER A 823 2.76 14.42 -6.62
CA SER A 823 2.38 15.63 -7.35
C SER A 823 2.44 15.48 -8.88
N GLY A 824 2.74 14.28 -9.37
CA GLY A 824 2.78 13.96 -10.80
C GLY A 824 1.74 12.91 -11.12
N GLY A 825 0.83 13.21 -12.04
CA GLY A 825 -0.09 12.23 -12.60
C GLY A 825 0.61 11.41 -13.68
N VAL A 826 0.26 10.13 -13.80
CA VAL A 826 0.74 9.26 -14.88
C VAL A 826 -0.44 8.88 -15.77
N LEU A 827 -0.28 9.11 -17.07
CA LEU A 827 -1.29 8.79 -18.06
C LEU A 827 -1.53 7.28 -18.13
N ALA A 828 -2.80 6.89 -18.17
CA ALA A 828 -3.21 5.52 -18.45
C ALA A 828 -4.42 5.48 -19.39
N ARG A 829 -4.72 4.29 -19.93
CA ARG A 829 -5.86 4.02 -20.82
C ARG A 829 -6.68 2.85 -20.28
N ILE A 830 -8.00 3.00 -20.21
CA ILE A 830 -8.88 1.92 -19.76
C ILE A 830 -9.01 0.90 -20.90
N VAL A 831 -8.75 -0.38 -20.62
CA VAL A 831 -8.87 -1.47 -21.62
C VAL A 831 -9.81 -2.58 -21.22
N GLY A 832 -10.30 -2.58 -19.98
CA GLY A 832 -11.27 -3.55 -19.52
C GLY A 832 -11.74 -3.27 -18.10
N PHE A 833 -12.66 -4.10 -17.63
CA PHE A 833 -13.25 -4.01 -16.30
C PHE A 833 -13.16 -5.34 -15.56
N THR A 834 -13.00 -5.29 -14.25
CA THR A 834 -13.01 -6.47 -13.36
C THR A 834 -14.09 -6.30 -12.28
N ASP A 835 -14.60 -7.41 -11.76
CA ASP A 835 -15.52 -7.40 -10.62
C ASP A 835 -14.77 -7.34 -9.28
N ALA A 836 -13.44 -7.52 -9.27
CA ALA A 836 -12.61 -7.29 -8.09
C ALA A 836 -12.59 -5.80 -7.71
N ASN A 837 -12.56 -5.49 -6.42
CA ASN A 837 -12.47 -4.13 -5.89
C ASN A 837 -11.03 -3.58 -5.94
N ALA A 838 -10.40 -3.64 -7.11
CA ALA A 838 -9.01 -3.24 -7.34
C ALA A 838 -8.80 -2.65 -8.74
N CYS A 839 -7.65 -2.01 -8.93
CA CYS A 839 -7.14 -1.56 -10.23
C CYS A 839 -5.96 -2.43 -10.62
N PHE A 840 -6.13 -3.23 -11.67
CA PHE A 840 -5.05 -4.01 -12.26
C PHE A 840 -4.29 -3.15 -13.27
N ALA A 841 -2.98 -3.04 -13.09
CA ALA A 841 -2.11 -2.22 -13.92
C ALA A 841 -0.76 -2.89 -14.15
N HIS A 842 -0.12 -2.56 -15.26
CA HIS A 842 1.25 -2.99 -15.49
C HIS A 842 2.17 -2.54 -14.32
N PRO A 843 3.09 -3.39 -13.81
CA PRO A 843 3.97 -3.04 -12.68
C PRO A 843 4.70 -1.71 -12.86
N TYR A 844 5.07 -1.37 -14.11
CA TYR A 844 5.71 -0.08 -14.42
C TYR A 844 4.82 1.12 -14.16
N LEU A 845 3.52 1.01 -14.43
CA LEU A 845 2.58 2.10 -14.20
C LEU A 845 2.37 2.33 -12.70
N ILE A 846 2.39 1.28 -11.89
CA ILE A 846 2.32 1.35 -10.43
C ILE A 846 3.62 1.97 -9.88
N ALA A 847 4.78 1.45 -10.28
CA ALA A 847 6.08 1.95 -9.86
C ALA A 847 6.38 3.38 -10.33
N ALA A 848 5.87 3.80 -11.49
CA ALA A 848 5.96 5.18 -11.98
C ALA A 848 5.28 6.17 -11.03
N ARG A 849 4.33 5.73 -10.21
CA ARG A 849 3.67 6.56 -9.19
C ARG A 849 4.35 6.46 -7.83
N ARG A 850 5.53 5.83 -7.73
CA ARG A 850 6.26 5.57 -6.48
C ARG A 850 5.41 4.73 -5.52
N ARG A 851 4.72 3.73 -6.07
CA ARG A 851 3.84 2.80 -5.37
C ARG A 851 4.26 1.36 -5.64
N ASN A 852 3.80 0.46 -4.78
CA ASN A 852 3.87 -0.97 -4.97
C ASN A 852 2.49 -1.58 -4.66
N CYS A 853 2.41 -2.91 -4.63
CA CYS A 853 1.20 -3.66 -4.37
C CYS A 853 1.21 -4.24 -2.95
N ASP A 854 1.70 -3.46 -1.99
CA ASP A 854 1.68 -3.82 -0.57
C ASP A 854 0.36 -3.44 0.12
N GLY A 855 -0.70 -3.06 -0.61
CA GLY A 855 -1.94 -2.49 -0.07
C GLY A 855 -2.07 -0.98 -0.25
N ASP A 856 -1.16 -0.38 -1.03
CA ASP A 856 -1.25 0.99 -1.52
C ASP A 856 -2.45 1.19 -2.47
N GLU A 857 -2.99 2.41 -2.45
CA GLU A 857 -4.18 2.81 -3.22
C GLU A 857 -3.85 3.99 -4.14
N ASP A 858 -4.43 4.00 -5.35
CA ASP A 858 -4.32 5.11 -6.30
C ASP A 858 -5.67 5.64 -6.73
N SER A 859 -5.70 6.92 -7.09
CA SER A 859 -6.86 7.56 -7.68
C SER A 859 -6.82 7.48 -9.20
N VAL A 860 -7.99 7.24 -9.81
CA VAL A 860 -8.24 7.37 -11.24
C VAL A 860 -9.11 8.59 -11.51
N ILE A 861 -8.73 9.39 -12.51
CA ILE A 861 -9.38 10.66 -12.91
C ILE A 861 -9.52 10.66 -14.43
N LEU A 862 -10.71 10.94 -14.99
CA LEU A 862 -10.83 11.14 -16.45
C LEU A 862 -9.90 12.28 -16.91
N LEU A 863 -9.16 12.08 -18.00
CA LEU A 863 -8.17 13.06 -18.44
C LEU A 863 -8.81 14.44 -18.65
N LEU A 864 -9.94 14.52 -19.34
CA LEU A 864 -10.59 15.81 -19.61
C LEU A 864 -11.13 16.50 -18.33
N ASP A 865 -11.64 15.72 -17.36
CA ASP A 865 -12.03 16.26 -16.05
C ASP A 865 -10.83 16.90 -15.34
N CYS A 866 -9.70 16.18 -15.34
CA CYS A 866 -8.45 16.65 -14.78
C CYS A 866 -8.01 17.98 -15.41
N LEU A 867 -8.00 18.10 -16.74
CA LEU A 867 -7.52 19.30 -17.44
C LEU A 867 -8.46 20.50 -17.31
N VAL A 868 -9.78 20.29 -17.33
CA VAL A 868 -10.77 21.36 -17.29
C VAL A 868 -11.00 21.86 -15.87
N ASN A 869 -11.08 20.96 -14.88
CA ASN A 869 -11.56 21.31 -13.54
C ASN A 869 -10.46 21.55 -12.50
N PHE A 870 -9.25 21.02 -12.71
CA PHE A 870 -8.11 21.28 -11.81
C PHE A 870 -7.74 22.77 -11.80
N SER A 871 -7.44 23.35 -10.64
CA SER A 871 -6.74 24.64 -10.59
C SER A 871 -5.82 24.77 -9.40
N ARG A 872 -4.63 25.33 -9.62
CA ARG A 872 -3.70 25.71 -8.55
C ARG A 872 -4.31 26.77 -7.63
N ALA A 873 -5.28 27.53 -8.11
CA ALA A 873 -6.02 28.51 -7.31
C ALA A 873 -6.92 27.86 -6.23
N PHE A 874 -7.22 26.56 -6.33
CA PHE A 874 -8.02 25.83 -5.33
C PHE A 874 -7.15 25.10 -4.29
N LEU A 875 -5.86 24.92 -4.58
CA LEU A 875 -4.97 24.16 -3.70
C LEU A 875 -4.83 24.83 -2.32
N PRO A 876 -4.85 24.06 -1.23
CA PRO A 876 -4.69 24.59 0.12
C PRO A 876 -3.38 25.37 0.29
N ASP A 877 -3.41 26.48 1.03
CA ASP A 877 -2.22 27.31 1.30
C ASP A 877 -1.29 26.73 2.39
N LYS A 878 -1.75 25.72 3.12
CA LYS A 878 -0.99 25.08 4.20
C LYS A 878 0.04 24.09 3.65
N ARG A 879 1.14 23.89 4.38
CA ARG A 879 2.11 22.81 4.12
C ARG A 879 1.40 21.46 3.98
N GLY A 880 1.76 20.69 2.95
CA GLY A 880 1.05 19.46 2.59
C GLY A 880 -0.11 19.68 1.63
N GLY A 881 -0.41 20.94 1.26
CA GLY A 881 -1.53 21.30 0.39
C GLY A 881 -1.35 20.79 -1.03
N LEU A 882 -0.12 20.81 -1.53
CA LEU A 882 0.26 20.37 -2.88
C LEU A 882 0.34 18.84 -3.02
N MET A 883 0.37 18.10 -1.90
CA MET A 883 0.28 16.64 -1.94
C MET A 883 -1.00 16.22 -2.65
N ASP A 884 -0.91 15.14 -3.41
CA ASP A 884 -2.05 14.51 -4.06
C ASP A 884 -2.73 15.47 -5.06
N ALA A 885 -1.95 16.25 -5.82
CA ALA A 885 -2.43 17.15 -6.87
C ALA A 885 -1.67 16.90 -8.18
N PRO A 886 -2.32 16.84 -9.35
CA PRO A 886 -1.67 16.57 -10.63
C PRO A 886 -0.95 17.82 -11.16
N LEU A 887 0.19 18.19 -10.56
CA LEU A 887 0.96 19.39 -10.93
C LEU A 887 1.70 19.25 -12.26
N VAL A 888 1.96 18.02 -12.70
CA VAL A 888 2.55 17.64 -13.99
C VAL A 888 1.89 16.34 -14.47
N LEU A 889 1.89 16.10 -15.78
CA LEU A 889 1.42 14.84 -16.38
C LEU A 889 2.54 14.14 -17.14
N THR A 890 2.86 12.91 -16.74
CA THR A 890 3.76 12.01 -17.48
C THR A 890 2.97 11.29 -18.56
N THR A 891 3.34 11.49 -19.82
CA THR A 891 2.63 10.89 -20.97
C THR A 891 3.16 9.52 -21.36
N ARG A 892 4.44 9.24 -21.07
CA ARG A 892 5.12 8.00 -21.41
C ARG A 892 5.93 7.48 -20.23
N ILE A 893 5.82 6.19 -19.95
CA ILE A 893 6.64 5.52 -18.93
C ILE A 893 7.98 5.09 -19.52
N ASP A 894 9.07 5.47 -18.85
CA ASP A 894 10.42 4.95 -19.09
C ASP A 894 10.84 4.07 -17.91
N PRO A 895 11.09 2.77 -18.09
CA PRO A 895 11.54 1.86 -17.01
C PRO A 895 12.83 2.31 -16.33
N ASN A 896 13.66 3.15 -16.94
CA ASN A 896 14.85 3.72 -16.28
C ASN A 896 14.49 4.77 -15.21
N GLU A 897 13.30 5.36 -15.29
CA GLU A 897 12.89 6.51 -14.49
C GLU A 897 11.80 6.21 -13.44
N ILE A 898 11.44 4.93 -13.29
CA ILE A 898 10.46 4.47 -12.28
C ILE A 898 11.16 3.95 -11.02
N ASP A 899 10.38 3.59 -10.01
CA ASP A 899 10.92 2.97 -8.80
C ASP A 899 11.69 1.67 -9.09
N LYS A 900 12.81 1.49 -8.38
CA LYS A 900 13.74 0.36 -8.56
C LYS A 900 13.11 -0.98 -8.17
N GLU A 901 12.06 -0.99 -7.35
CA GLU A 901 11.35 -2.21 -6.96
C GLU A 901 10.85 -3.00 -8.19
N ALA A 902 10.32 -2.28 -9.21
CA ALA A 902 9.89 -2.91 -10.46
C ALA A 902 11.05 -3.50 -11.29
N HIS A 903 12.30 -3.12 -11.02
CA HIS A 903 13.48 -3.67 -11.70
C HIS A 903 13.80 -5.10 -11.25
N ASN A 904 13.35 -5.47 -10.05
CA ASN A 904 13.57 -6.80 -9.45
C ASN A 904 12.50 -7.81 -9.85
N LEU A 905 11.47 -7.40 -10.60
CA LEU A 905 10.44 -8.29 -11.12
C LEU A 905 11.06 -9.36 -12.03
N ASP A 906 10.88 -10.63 -11.67
CA ASP A 906 11.24 -11.78 -12.49
C ASP A 906 10.24 -11.98 -13.64
N VAL A 907 10.74 -12.26 -14.85
CA VAL A 907 9.94 -12.25 -16.09
C VAL A 907 10.21 -13.49 -16.96
N MET A 908 10.56 -14.61 -16.33
CA MET A 908 10.85 -15.89 -16.99
C MET A 908 9.70 -16.90 -16.86
N PRO A 909 9.57 -17.87 -17.78
CA PRO A 909 8.46 -18.82 -17.77
C PRO A 909 8.61 -19.98 -16.77
N ALA A 910 9.81 -20.23 -16.26
CA ALA A 910 10.09 -21.27 -15.27
C ALA A 910 11.37 -20.93 -14.51
N TYR A 911 11.45 -21.24 -13.22
CA TYR A 911 12.68 -21.05 -12.45
C TYR A 911 13.67 -22.20 -12.67
N PRO A 912 14.99 -21.92 -12.61
CA PRO A 912 16.01 -22.97 -12.72
C PRO A 912 16.08 -23.82 -11.43
N THR A 913 16.50 -25.08 -11.55
CA THR A 913 16.63 -25.97 -10.38
C THR A 913 17.62 -25.44 -9.33
N SER A 914 18.63 -24.69 -9.79
CA SER A 914 19.62 -24.02 -8.95
C SER A 914 18.99 -23.04 -7.95
N LEU A 915 17.81 -22.46 -8.23
CA LEU A 915 17.09 -21.62 -7.28
C LEU A 915 16.63 -22.44 -6.07
N TYR A 916 16.02 -23.59 -6.32
CA TYR A 916 15.49 -24.45 -5.26
C TYR A 916 16.63 -25.03 -4.40
N GLU A 917 17.71 -25.49 -5.05
CA GLU A 917 18.92 -25.97 -4.37
C GLU A 917 19.58 -24.87 -3.51
N ALA A 918 19.63 -23.64 -4.02
CA ALA A 918 20.16 -22.49 -3.27
C ALA A 918 19.26 -22.09 -2.10
N ALA A 919 17.94 -22.25 -2.26
CA ALA A 919 16.98 -22.00 -1.19
C ALA A 919 17.12 -23.02 -0.04
N GLU A 920 17.37 -24.31 -0.33
CA GLU A 920 17.61 -25.35 0.69
C GLU A 920 18.80 -25.04 1.60
N ARG A 921 19.80 -24.31 1.08
CA ARG A 921 21.02 -23.91 1.80
C ARG A 921 21.01 -22.46 2.30
N PHE A 922 19.84 -21.81 2.32
CA PHE A 922 19.66 -20.43 2.77
C PHE A 922 20.57 -19.40 2.06
N ALA A 923 20.80 -19.59 0.77
CA ALA A 923 21.68 -18.72 -0.01
C ALA A 923 21.15 -17.28 -0.10
N HIS A 924 22.06 -16.33 -0.25
CA HIS A 924 21.66 -14.94 -0.53
C HIS A 924 21.11 -14.84 -1.97
N PRO A 925 20.00 -14.13 -2.23
CA PRO A 925 19.35 -14.09 -3.55
C PRO A 925 20.28 -13.60 -4.68
N ARG A 926 21.21 -12.70 -4.38
CA ARG A 926 22.25 -12.22 -5.32
C ARG A 926 23.17 -13.32 -5.88
N GLU A 927 23.26 -14.48 -5.25
CA GLU A 927 24.01 -15.62 -5.80
C GLU A 927 23.31 -16.19 -7.04
N ILE A 928 21.98 -16.24 -7.03
CA ILE A 928 21.15 -16.81 -8.09
C ILE A 928 20.63 -15.74 -9.06
N GLU A 929 20.61 -14.47 -8.65
CA GLU A 929 20.22 -13.32 -9.47
C GLU A 929 20.78 -13.38 -10.91
N PRO A 930 22.07 -13.73 -11.19
CA PRO A 930 22.58 -13.83 -12.55
C PRO A 930 21.81 -14.80 -13.46
N GLN A 931 21.21 -15.86 -12.92
CA GLN A 931 20.46 -16.89 -13.65
C GLN A 931 18.97 -16.54 -13.83
N ILE A 932 18.44 -15.56 -13.10
CA ILE A 932 17.04 -15.14 -13.17
C ILE A 932 16.89 -13.98 -14.14
N ASP A 933 15.97 -14.07 -15.10
CA ASP A 933 15.67 -12.96 -16.00
C ASP A 933 14.78 -11.94 -15.28
N THR A 934 15.35 -10.79 -14.93
CA THR A 934 14.69 -9.68 -14.23
C THR A 934 14.51 -8.50 -15.18
N VAL A 935 13.54 -7.65 -14.89
CA VAL A 935 13.33 -6.39 -15.63
C VAL A 935 14.63 -5.58 -15.77
N SER A 936 15.43 -5.47 -14.70
CA SER A 936 16.70 -4.73 -14.70
C SER A 936 17.63 -5.11 -15.84
N LYS A 937 17.64 -6.39 -16.25
CA LYS A 937 18.49 -6.92 -17.33
C LYS A 937 17.96 -6.63 -18.73
N ARG A 938 16.67 -6.33 -18.85
CA ARG A 938 16.01 -6.02 -20.13
C ARG A 938 16.02 -4.53 -20.46
N ILE A 939 16.17 -3.67 -19.46
CA ILE A 939 16.22 -2.22 -19.62
C ILE A 939 17.29 -1.82 -20.66
N GLY A 940 16.92 -0.94 -21.60
CA GLY A 940 17.80 -0.53 -22.70
C GLY A 940 17.73 -1.42 -23.94
N SER A 941 16.98 -2.51 -23.90
CA SER A 941 16.66 -3.36 -25.06
C SER A 941 15.21 -3.21 -25.51
N VAL A 942 14.85 -3.82 -26.65
CA VAL A 942 13.46 -3.88 -27.12
C VAL A 942 12.54 -4.62 -26.13
N LEU A 943 13.07 -5.64 -25.45
CA LEU A 943 12.35 -6.47 -24.47
C LEU A 943 12.01 -5.75 -23.16
N GLN A 944 12.36 -4.47 -23.02
CA GLN A 944 12.03 -3.70 -21.83
C GLN A 944 10.52 -3.43 -21.69
N TYR A 945 9.71 -3.61 -22.73
CA TYR A 945 8.25 -3.40 -22.69
C TYR A 945 7.43 -4.59 -23.20
N GLU A 946 8.09 -5.69 -23.58
CA GLU A 946 7.45 -6.84 -24.22
C GLU A 946 8.19 -8.15 -23.92
N GLY A 947 7.50 -9.26 -24.14
CA GLY A 947 8.04 -10.60 -23.91
C GLY A 947 8.10 -10.99 -22.45
N PHE A 948 7.26 -10.41 -21.58
CA PHE A 948 7.19 -10.78 -20.18
C PHE A 948 6.65 -12.20 -20.07
N ALA A 949 7.14 -12.94 -19.08
CA ALA A 949 6.59 -14.23 -18.72
C ALA A 949 6.33 -14.29 -17.22
N TYR A 950 5.74 -15.40 -16.81
CA TYR A 950 5.39 -15.76 -15.44
C TYR A 950 5.45 -17.29 -15.35
N THR A 951 5.66 -17.81 -14.15
CA THR A 951 5.90 -19.24 -13.89
C THR A 951 4.60 -20.01 -13.69
N ASP A 952 3.59 -19.39 -13.07
CA ASP A 952 2.35 -20.04 -12.67
C ASP A 952 1.16 -19.40 -13.36
N GLU A 953 0.31 -20.20 -14.01
CA GLU A 953 -0.94 -19.71 -14.59
C GLU A 953 -2.02 -19.55 -13.51
N THR A 954 -2.99 -18.67 -13.76
CA THR A 954 -4.21 -18.57 -12.97
C THR A 954 -5.42 -18.56 -13.90
N SER A 955 -6.46 -19.33 -13.59
CA SER A 955 -7.62 -19.43 -14.49
C SER A 955 -8.42 -18.12 -14.57
N ASP A 956 -8.44 -17.33 -13.49
CA ASP A 956 -9.00 -15.98 -13.47
C ASP A 956 -8.35 -15.18 -12.32
N VAL A 957 -7.90 -13.96 -12.60
CA VAL A 957 -7.31 -13.03 -11.62
C VAL A 957 -8.31 -12.51 -10.58
N ALA A 958 -9.61 -12.76 -10.77
CA ALA A 958 -10.68 -12.42 -9.86
C ALA A 958 -11.39 -13.65 -9.22
N LEU A 959 -10.84 -14.87 -9.36
CA LEU A 959 -11.49 -16.12 -8.93
C LEU A 959 -11.78 -16.28 -7.42
N GLY A 960 -11.28 -15.37 -6.56
CA GLY A 960 -11.50 -15.41 -5.11
C GLY A 960 -12.73 -14.62 -4.64
N PRO A 961 -12.92 -14.48 -3.32
CA PRO A 961 -13.88 -13.51 -2.77
C PRO A 961 -13.63 -12.11 -3.32
N LEU A 962 -14.68 -11.45 -3.83
CA LEU A 962 -14.59 -10.12 -4.44
C LEU A 962 -14.63 -8.97 -3.42
N ALA A 963 -15.15 -9.25 -2.23
CA ALA A 963 -15.23 -8.31 -1.13
C ALA A 963 -14.91 -9.00 0.20
N SER A 964 -14.13 -8.34 1.04
CA SER A 964 -13.76 -8.87 2.35
C SER A 964 -14.95 -8.82 3.30
N ALA A 965 -15.17 -9.92 4.03
CA ALA A 965 -16.16 -9.98 5.11
C ALA A 965 -15.93 -8.93 6.22
N TYR A 966 -14.73 -8.33 6.28
CA TYR A 966 -14.44 -7.19 7.17
C TYR A 966 -15.27 -5.95 6.85
N GLY A 967 -15.74 -5.77 5.62
CA GLY A 967 -16.59 -4.65 5.22
C GLY A 967 -17.94 -4.64 5.93
N GLU A 968 -18.39 -5.78 6.43
CA GLU A 968 -19.77 -6.02 6.89
C GLU A 968 -19.86 -6.20 8.42
N GLY A 969 -21.04 -5.90 8.98
CA GLY A 969 -21.34 -6.14 10.39
C GLY A 969 -20.80 -5.12 11.39
N SER A 970 -21.22 -5.26 12.65
CA SER A 970 -20.78 -4.41 13.76
C SER A 970 -19.37 -4.76 14.23
N MET A 971 -18.71 -3.89 15.00
CA MET A 971 -17.36 -4.17 15.52
C MET A 971 -17.32 -5.40 16.44
N ALA A 972 -18.39 -5.67 17.18
CA ALA A 972 -18.50 -6.85 18.03
C ALA A 972 -18.58 -8.13 17.19
N GLU A 973 -19.43 -8.13 16.15
CA GLU A 973 -19.53 -9.26 15.20
C GLU A 973 -18.19 -9.53 14.51
N LYS A 974 -17.44 -8.49 14.13
CA LYS A 974 -16.11 -8.65 13.51
C LYS A 974 -15.12 -9.32 14.44
N ILE A 975 -15.18 -9.02 15.74
CA ILE A 975 -14.32 -9.65 16.75
C ILE A 975 -14.73 -11.10 16.93
N ASP A 976 -16.03 -11.37 17.05
CA ASP A 976 -16.53 -12.72 17.26
C ASP A 976 -16.14 -13.63 16.08
N LYS A 977 -16.32 -13.17 14.82
CA LYS A 977 -15.85 -13.86 13.62
C LYS A 977 -14.34 -14.06 13.60
N GLN A 978 -13.56 -13.03 13.97
CA GLN A 978 -12.10 -13.15 14.06
C GLN A 978 -11.67 -14.24 15.05
N LEU A 979 -12.31 -14.32 16.21
CA LEU A 979 -11.97 -15.30 17.25
C LEU A 979 -12.46 -16.71 16.91
N GLU A 980 -13.64 -16.82 16.30
CA GLU A 980 -14.14 -18.10 15.76
C GLU A 980 -13.19 -18.67 14.70
N LEU A 981 -12.68 -17.81 13.80
CA LEU A 981 -11.67 -18.23 12.83
C LEU A 981 -10.36 -18.63 13.51
N ALA A 982 -9.90 -17.87 14.51
CA ALA A 982 -8.67 -18.20 15.26
C ALA A 982 -8.77 -19.56 16.00
N LEU A 983 -9.96 -19.93 16.47
CA LEU A 983 -10.23 -21.24 17.10
C LEU A 983 -10.18 -22.40 16.10
N ARG A 984 -10.52 -22.16 14.83
CA ARG A 984 -10.52 -23.20 13.79
C ARG A 984 -9.14 -23.42 13.18
N ILE A 985 -8.25 -22.43 13.15
CA ILE A 985 -6.94 -22.54 12.51
C ILE A 985 -5.91 -23.16 13.46
N ARG A 986 -5.36 -24.33 13.08
CA ARG A 986 -4.32 -25.05 13.87
C ARG A 986 -3.06 -24.21 14.12
N ALA A 987 -2.71 -23.34 13.17
CA ALA A 987 -1.52 -22.50 13.21
C ALA A 987 -1.69 -21.19 14.02
N VAL A 988 -2.84 -20.98 14.65
CA VAL A 988 -3.14 -19.79 15.45
C VAL A 988 -3.34 -20.19 16.91
N ASP A 989 -2.75 -19.42 17.82
CA ASP A 989 -3.05 -19.49 19.24
C ASP A 989 -4.05 -18.38 19.58
N PRO A 990 -5.32 -18.72 19.85
CA PRO A 990 -6.35 -17.72 20.11
C PRO A 990 -6.11 -16.96 21.42
N ASN A 991 -5.43 -17.55 22.41
CA ASN A 991 -5.13 -16.88 23.68
C ASN A 991 -4.14 -15.73 23.47
N ASP A 992 -3.09 -15.96 22.68
CA ASP A 992 -2.12 -14.93 22.30
C ASP A 992 -2.78 -13.82 21.47
N VAL A 993 -3.65 -14.18 20.51
CA VAL A 993 -4.41 -13.22 19.71
C VAL A 993 -5.25 -12.30 20.60
N VAL A 994 -6.00 -12.87 21.55
CA VAL A 994 -6.83 -12.10 22.49
C VAL A 994 -5.95 -11.19 23.37
N ALA A 995 -4.86 -11.73 23.93
CA ALA A 995 -3.95 -10.95 24.75
C ALA A 995 -3.39 -9.74 24.00
N ARG A 996 -2.95 -9.92 22.75
CA ARG A 996 -2.42 -8.83 21.91
C ARG A 996 -3.48 -7.81 21.51
N ILE A 997 -4.70 -8.23 21.16
CA ILE A 997 -5.81 -7.31 20.87
C ILE A 997 -6.10 -6.42 22.08
N VAL A 998 -6.18 -7.01 23.27
CA VAL A 998 -6.44 -6.27 24.50
C VAL A 998 -5.30 -5.29 24.79
N VAL A 999 -4.04 -5.73 24.72
CA VAL A 999 -2.86 -4.92 25.05
C VAL A 999 -2.61 -3.78 24.04
N HIS A 1000 -2.74 -4.05 22.74
CA HIS A 1000 -2.32 -3.12 21.70
C HIS A 1000 -3.47 -2.33 21.07
N HIS A 1001 -4.73 -2.73 21.28
CA HIS A 1001 -5.89 -2.03 20.72
C HIS A 1001 -6.88 -1.55 21.80
N PHE A 1002 -7.42 -2.45 22.65
CA PHE A 1002 -8.50 -2.06 23.57
C PHE A 1002 -8.02 -1.24 24.76
N LEU A 1003 -7.00 -1.68 25.50
CA LEU A 1003 -6.49 -0.94 26.66
C LEU A 1003 -5.98 0.47 26.28
N PRO A 1004 -5.20 0.65 25.19
CA PRO A 1004 -4.78 1.98 24.77
C PRO A 1004 -5.96 2.90 24.42
N ASP A 1005 -7.01 2.39 23.76
CA ASP A 1005 -8.21 3.16 23.41
C ASP A 1005 -9.04 3.52 24.64
N LEU A 1006 -9.27 2.58 25.56
CA LEU A 1006 -10.00 2.82 26.82
C LEU A 1006 -9.29 3.87 27.68
N ILE A 1007 -7.98 3.69 27.92
CA ILE A 1007 -7.18 4.63 28.72
C ILE A 1007 -7.09 6.00 28.02
N GLY A 1008 -6.90 6.00 26.69
CA GLY A 1008 -6.83 7.21 25.89
C GLY A 1008 -8.13 8.01 25.95
N ASN A 1009 -9.27 7.35 25.76
CA ASN A 1009 -10.59 7.98 25.81
C ASN A 1009 -10.95 8.44 27.23
N LEU A 1010 -10.59 7.68 28.27
CA LEU A 1010 -10.76 8.08 29.67
C LEU A 1010 -9.96 9.36 30.00
N LYS A 1011 -8.70 9.42 29.59
CA LYS A 1011 -7.85 10.62 29.74
C LYS A 1011 -8.36 11.79 28.91
N ALA A 1012 -8.81 11.54 27.68
CA ALA A 1012 -9.40 12.57 26.83
C ALA A 1012 -10.69 13.12 27.45
N PHE A 1013 -11.56 12.26 27.99
CA PHE A 1013 -12.81 12.66 28.63
C PHE A 1013 -12.59 13.57 29.85
N SER A 1014 -11.61 13.27 30.70
CA SER A 1014 -11.30 14.09 31.88
C SER A 1014 -10.62 15.44 31.54
N SER A 1015 -9.99 15.55 30.37
CA SER A 1015 -9.28 16.75 29.91
C SER A 1015 -9.98 17.52 28.77
N GLN A 1016 -11.20 17.11 28.42
CA GLN A 1016 -11.89 17.58 27.22
C GLN A 1016 -12.33 19.05 27.28
N GLN A 1017 -12.58 19.59 26.09
CA GLN A 1017 -13.24 20.88 25.90
C GLN A 1017 -14.75 20.68 25.71
N VAL A 1018 -15.52 21.77 25.89
CA VAL A 1018 -16.93 21.81 25.51
C VAL A 1018 -17.12 22.62 24.24
N ARG A 1019 -17.99 22.16 23.34
CA ARG A 1019 -18.26 22.79 22.05
C ARG A 1019 -19.71 23.25 21.99
N CYS A 1020 -19.95 24.42 21.41
CA CYS A 1020 -21.30 24.85 21.08
C CYS A 1020 -21.84 24.08 19.88
N THR A 1021 -23.04 23.49 20.01
CA THR A 1021 -23.71 22.76 18.92
C THR A 1021 -24.15 23.66 17.77
N LYS A 1022 -24.35 24.96 18.02
CA LYS A 1022 -24.82 25.94 17.03
C LYS A 1022 -23.69 26.61 16.26
N CYS A 1023 -22.77 27.29 16.94
CA CYS A 1023 -21.68 28.03 16.29
C CYS A 1023 -20.34 27.28 16.24
N GLY A 1024 -20.22 26.16 16.96
CA GLY A 1024 -18.99 25.38 16.99
C GLY A 1024 -17.87 25.92 17.90
N GLU A 1025 -18.09 27.05 18.57
CA GLU A 1025 -17.13 27.65 19.51
C GLU A 1025 -16.72 26.65 20.61
N LYS A 1026 -15.42 26.57 20.91
CA LYS A 1026 -14.88 25.63 21.90
C LYS A 1026 -14.42 26.37 23.14
N TYR A 1027 -14.79 25.87 24.31
CA TYR A 1027 -14.36 26.39 25.60
C TYR A 1027 -13.61 25.32 26.36
N ARG A 1028 -12.49 25.70 27.00
CA ARG A 1028 -11.72 24.79 27.87
C ARG A 1028 -12.55 24.29 29.06
N ARG A 1029 -13.53 25.07 29.53
CA ARG A 1029 -14.43 24.73 30.63
C ARG A 1029 -15.83 25.21 30.29
N ILE A 1030 -16.85 24.59 30.90
CA ILE A 1030 -18.23 25.07 30.79
C ILE A 1030 -18.30 26.49 31.39
N PRO A 1031 -18.72 27.51 30.62
CA PRO A 1031 -19.02 28.83 31.16
C PRO A 1031 -20.08 28.70 32.25
N LEU A 1032 -19.96 29.45 33.35
CA LEU A 1032 -20.88 29.36 34.49
C LEU A 1032 -22.37 29.55 34.11
N ARG A 1033 -22.65 30.25 33.00
CA ARG A 1033 -24.00 30.43 32.45
C ARG A 1033 -24.60 29.15 31.83
N GLY A 1034 -23.81 28.09 31.65
CA GLY A 1034 -24.22 26.84 30.99
C GLY A 1034 -24.52 26.97 29.48
N LYS A 1035 -24.31 28.15 28.90
CA LYS A 1035 -24.59 28.47 27.49
C LYS A 1035 -23.36 29.04 26.81
N CYS A 1036 -23.29 28.89 25.49
CA CYS A 1036 -22.26 29.51 24.67
C CYS A 1036 -22.27 31.03 24.84
N LEU A 1037 -21.10 31.63 25.12
CA LEU A 1037 -20.94 33.07 25.30
C LEU A 1037 -21.10 33.85 23.98
N ALA A 1038 -20.83 33.21 22.84
CA ALA A 1038 -20.91 33.85 21.52
C ALA A 1038 -22.33 33.87 20.94
N CYS A 1039 -23.11 32.78 21.08
CA CYS A 1039 -24.40 32.66 20.40
C CYS A 1039 -25.57 32.20 21.30
N GLY A 1040 -25.34 31.97 22.59
CA GLY A 1040 -26.36 31.50 23.53
C GLY A 1040 -26.82 30.05 23.33
N GLY A 1041 -26.22 29.31 22.39
CA GLY A 1041 -26.55 27.91 22.12
C GLY A 1041 -26.07 26.94 23.20
N ASN A 1042 -26.56 25.70 23.13
CA ASN A 1042 -26.18 24.62 24.04
C ASN A 1042 -24.72 24.22 23.85
N LEU A 1043 -24.10 23.81 24.95
CA LEU A 1043 -22.74 23.28 24.99
C LEU A 1043 -22.82 21.78 25.18
N THR A 1044 -22.03 21.05 24.40
CA THR A 1044 -21.90 19.61 24.50
C THR A 1044 -20.44 19.23 24.76
N LEU A 1045 -20.25 18.08 25.39
CA LEU A 1045 -18.96 17.44 25.54
C LEU A 1045 -18.42 17.04 24.16
N THR A 1046 -17.10 17.04 24.01
CA THR A 1046 -16.44 16.61 22.76
C THR A 1046 -16.15 15.12 22.73
N VAL A 1047 -16.03 14.51 23.91
CA VAL A 1047 -15.91 13.06 24.13
C VAL A 1047 -17.09 12.63 25.01
N HIS A 1048 -17.85 11.64 24.53
CA HIS A 1048 -19.01 11.13 25.24
C HIS A 1048 -18.66 9.87 26.06
N GLU A 1049 -19.41 9.60 27.12
CA GLU A 1049 -19.25 8.42 27.98
C GLU A 1049 -19.24 7.11 27.17
N SER A 1050 -20.13 6.98 26.18
CA SER A 1050 -20.20 5.81 25.30
C SER A 1050 -18.91 5.55 24.54
N SER A 1051 -18.12 6.60 24.25
CA SER A 1051 -16.80 6.46 23.61
C SER A 1051 -15.77 5.90 24.58
N VAL A 1052 -15.87 6.22 25.87
CA VAL A 1052 -14.99 5.70 26.92
C VAL A 1052 -15.30 4.23 27.22
N LYS A 1053 -16.58 3.84 27.23
CA LYS A 1053 -17.03 2.47 27.53
C LYS A 1053 -16.99 1.50 26.35
N LYS A 1054 -16.66 1.97 25.14
CA LYS A 1054 -16.84 1.25 23.86
C LYS A 1054 -16.30 -0.20 23.84
N TYR A 1055 -15.14 -0.46 24.45
CA TYR A 1055 -14.49 -1.78 24.43
C TYR A 1055 -14.47 -2.50 25.78
N LEU A 1056 -15.05 -1.92 26.83
CA LEU A 1056 -14.92 -2.45 28.19
C LEU A 1056 -15.57 -3.84 28.32
N GLU A 1057 -16.86 -3.93 27.98
CA GLU A 1057 -17.63 -5.18 28.06
C GLU A 1057 -17.03 -6.29 27.19
N ILE A 1058 -16.58 -5.94 25.99
CA ILE A 1058 -15.94 -6.90 25.08
C ILE A 1058 -14.62 -7.40 25.70
N SER A 1059 -13.80 -6.52 26.26
CA SER A 1059 -12.52 -6.89 26.91
C SER A 1059 -12.74 -7.84 28.08
N LYS A 1060 -13.79 -7.62 28.89
CA LYS A 1060 -14.16 -8.51 29.98
C LYS A 1060 -14.60 -9.88 29.48
N ARG A 1061 -15.55 -9.91 28.53
CA ARG A 1061 -16.08 -11.15 27.94
C ARG A 1061 -14.96 -12.03 27.38
N ILE A 1062 -14.07 -11.48 26.56
CA ILE A 1062 -13.00 -12.27 25.93
C ILE A 1062 -11.90 -12.68 26.91
N SER A 1063 -11.58 -11.86 27.92
CA SER A 1063 -10.57 -12.22 28.93
C SER A 1063 -11.03 -13.28 29.93
N GLN A 1064 -12.36 -13.47 30.05
CA GLN A 1064 -12.98 -14.57 30.80
C GLN A 1064 -13.09 -15.86 29.97
N GLN A 1065 -13.37 -15.74 28.67
CA GLN A 1065 -13.49 -16.89 27.75
C GLN A 1065 -12.14 -17.52 27.38
N PHE A 1066 -11.07 -16.72 27.33
CA PHE A 1066 -9.74 -17.16 26.92
C PHE A 1066 -8.73 -17.10 28.08
N GLU A 1067 -7.68 -17.92 27.99
CA GLU A 1067 -6.63 -18.01 28.99
C GLU A 1067 -5.61 -16.88 28.82
N VAL A 1068 -5.98 -15.69 29.33
CA VAL A 1068 -5.07 -14.54 29.41
C VAL A 1068 -4.37 -14.46 30.77
N SER A 1069 -3.23 -13.77 30.82
CA SER A 1069 -2.47 -13.61 32.06
C SER A 1069 -3.27 -12.89 33.15
N ASN A 1070 -3.05 -13.28 34.42
CA ASN A 1070 -3.69 -12.64 35.58
C ASN A 1070 -3.41 -11.13 35.65
N TYR A 1071 -2.22 -10.71 35.24
CA TYR A 1071 -1.88 -9.29 35.14
C TYR A 1071 -2.81 -8.54 34.19
N LEU A 1072 -3.13 -9.14 33.03
CA LEU A 1072 -4.00 -8.51 32.04
C LEU A 1072 -5.44 -8.39 32.56
N ARG A 1073 -5.95 -9.43 33.25
CA ARG A 1073 -7.27 -9.41 33.89
C ARG A 1073 -7.37 -8.29 34.93
N GLN A 1074 -6.42 -8.24 35.87
CA GLN A 1074 -6.36 -7.18 36.88
C GLN A 1074 -6.30 -5.78 36.27
N ARG A 1075 -5.60 -5.62 35.14
CA ARG A 1075 -5.51 -4.33 34.46
C ARG A 1075 -6.83 -3.90 33.83
N ILE A 1076 -7.64 -4.83 33.33
CA ILE A 1076 -9.00 -4.56 32.85
C ILE A 1076 -9.90 -4.14 34.02
N ASP A 1077 -9.87 -4.90 35.13
CA ASP A 1077 -10.68 -4.62 36.32
C ASP A 1077 -10.36 -3.22 36.90
N LEU A 1078 -9.08 -2.85 36.98
CA LEU A 1078 -8.67 -1.52 37.43
C LEU A 1078 -9.20 -0.38 36.53
N ILE A 1079 -9.29 -0.62 35.22
CA ILE A 1079 -9.85 0.37 34.28
C ILE A 1079 -11.37 0.44 34.40
N GLU A 1080 -12.03 -0.69 34.62
CA GLU A 1080 -13.46 -0.74 34.92
C GLU A 1080 -13.77 0.09 36.17
N ASP A 1081 -13.03 -0.12 37.27
CA ASP A 1081 -13.19 0.62 38.51
C ASP A 1081 -12.98 2.12 38.28
N ALA A 1082 -11.96 2.49 37.50
CA ALA A 1082 -11.69 3.89 37.16
C ALA A 1082 -12.82 4.53 36.31
N ILE A 1083 -13.37 3.79 35.35
CA ILE A 1083 -14.51 4.25 34.53
C ILE A 1083 -15.75 4.38 35.41
N THR A 1084 -16.07 3.36 36.20
CA THR A 1084 -17.26 3.34 37.08
C THR A 1084 -17.19 4.45 38.11
N SER A 1085 -16.04 4.66 38.75
CA SER A 1085 -15.83 5.75 39.70
C SER A 1085 -16.00 7.14 39.07
N LEU A 1086 -15.63 7.31 37.79
CA LEU A 1086 -15.75 8.60 37.11
C LEU A 1086 -17.21 8.97 36.76
N PHE A 1087 -18.04 7.97 36.43
CA PHE A 1087 -19.40 8.19 35.95
C PHE A 1087 -20.49 7.95 36.99
N THR A 1088 -20.19 7.21 38.06
CA THR A 1088 -21.15 6.95 39.14
C THR A 1088 -21.17 8.13 40.10
N ASN A 1089 -22.35 8.70 40.31
CA ASN A 1089 -22.57 9.77 41.27
C ASN A 1089 -23.21 9.19 42.53
N ASP A 1090 -22.50 9.21 43.66
CA ASP A 1090 -22.97 8.64 44.95
C ASP A 1090 -24.32 9.21 45.43
N LYS A 1091 -24.81 10.31 44.84
CA LYS A 1091 -26.11 10.94 45.17
C LYS A 1091 -27.29 10.43 44.34
N THR A 1092 -27.06 9.68 43.27
CA THR A 1092 -28.09 9.16 42.36
C THR A 1092 -27.66 7.76 41.92
N GLN A 1093 -28.06 6.73 42.66
CA GLN A 1093 -27.93 5.33 42.26
C GLN A 1093 -29.24 4.85 41.64
N ASP A 1094 -29.18 4.44 40.37
CA ASP A 1094 -30.23 3.63 39.74
C ASP A 1094 -29.93 2.16 40.07
N LEU A 1095 -30.48 1.68 41.19
CA LEU A 1095 -30.37 0.28 41.61
C LEU A 1095 -31.24 -0.59 40.70
N LYS A 1096 -30.68 -1.69 40.18
CA LYS A 1096 -31.47 -2.74 39.52
C LYS A 1096 -32.09 -3.63 40.60
N LEU A 1097 -33.22 -4.28 40.29
CA LEU A 1097 -33.85 -5.23 41.22
C LEU A 1097 -32.91 -6.36 41.64
N ASP A 1098 -32.00 -6.76 40.75
CA ASP A 1098 -31.01 -7.82 40.99
C ASP A 1098 -29.92 -7.40 42.01
N ASP A 1099 -29.73 -6.10 42.25
CA ASP A 1099 -28.79 -5.60 43.27
C ASP A 1099 -29.34 -5.77 44.70
N PHE A 1100 -30.61 -6.19 44.84
CA PHE A 1100 -31.29 -6.40 46.12
C PHE A 1100 -31.39 -7.86 46.54
N PHE A 1101 -31.06 -8.83 45.68
CA PHE A 1101 -31.25 -10.26 45.94
C PHE A 1101 -29.95 -11.03 46.13
#